data_AF-A0A437PW35-F1
#
_entry.id   AF-A0A437PW35-F1
#
_cell.length_a   1.000
_cell.length_b   1.000
_cell.length_c   1.000
_cell.angle_alpha   90.00
_cell.angle_beta   90.00
_cell.angle_gamma   90.00
#
_symmetry.space_group_name_H-M   'P 1'
#
loop_
_entity.id
_entity.type
_entity.pdbx_description
1 polymer ?
#
loop_
_entity_poly.entity_id
_entity_poly.type
_entity_poly.pdbx_seq_one_letter_code
_entity_poly.pdbx_strand_id
1 'polypeptide(L)'
;MEKILKFGGTSCGSIQSIEQVVSIIEKNVKSQSQFSVVFSAMSGVTNQLLEAGSLASKGKKNALELVEQIENRHFEVIKHFIPIKGQSQVIANIRNLVNELKDVLKGITLLKEISPKSSDLLVSFGERLSTTLIFYILREKNLDVEFVDAREIIKTNDEFGKSEVDFTLSNPLIQSYFTNLGNKIGLVTGFIGSNTKGETTTLGRGGSDYTASIIGAALGVKEVEIWTDVDGIMTADPRKVSTAFTIPSISYAEAMELTHFGAKVIYPPSLQPAFQKEIPIRVLNTFNADFKGTIVTKKPASSKYIITGISSIDQLALVNLQGSGMVGVAGVSAKLFSVLSKEKVSVILISQASSEHSICFAIEPQMADKVKSILTSAFEKEIQDGDIEGIEVQRDLSVIAIVGEGMKKHTGVSGKLFSVLGKNGINIVATAQGSSELNISVVIAQKDLSKALNVIHETFFFSQLRSLHLYLVGAGLIGKTLLKQLAGQEKFLANYRGLKVKLVGIANSRKQLIDEAGIPINEAIELLNEKGNPNQIDTFIEKIKELNLPNAVFADCTADKEIYHHYLGLFKSNISVVTPNKVANSGPYKQYAELHQTALQKGVKFLYETNVGAGLPVINTLQGLIASGDRFEKIEGVLSGTLSFIFNQFVPGKSFMEVVKQAKEKGYTEPDPREDLSGMDVARKILILSREIGLKLEFSDITIEKIIPANCENANSVDSFFEELDKSNAYFENLVNEAHQNGKKLRYIAALENNKITIGLRQVDSSHPFYQMDGADNVIAFTTKRYHDRPLVIKGPGAGAEVTASGVFADIVSLGNLA
;
A
#
# COMPACT_ATOMS: atom_id res chain seq x y z
N MET A 1 20.30 23.85 -33.79
CA MET A 1 19.27 22.82 -33.52
C MET A 1 18.94 22.80 -32.04
N GLU A 2 17.66 22.87 -31.67
CA GLU A 2 17.21 22.92 -30.28
C GLU A 2 16.86 21.54 -29.71
N LYS A 3 16.24 20.65 -30.48
CA LYS A 3 15.79 19.35 -29.99
C LYS A 3 15.67 18.28 -31.08
N ILE A 4 15.67 17.01 -30.65
CA ILE A 4 15.36 15.85 -31.50
C ILE A 4 14.05 15.23 -31.02
N LEU A 5 13.11 15.01 -31.92
CA LEU A 5 11.86 14.29 -31.64
C LEU A 5 12.00 12.86 -32.13
N LYS A 6 11.63 11.88 -31.32
CA LYS A 6 11.56 10.49 -31.73
C LYS A 6 10.14 9.99 -31.59
N PHE A 7 9.60 9.38 -32.64
CA PHE A 7 8.29 8.72 -32.62
C PHE A 7 8.44 7.20 -32.64
N GLY A 8 7.81 6.53 -31.68
CA GLY A 8 7.76 5.07 -31.60
C GLY A 8 6.86 4.43 -32.65
N GLY A 9 6.93 3.09 -32.74
CA GLY A 9 6.14 2.35 -33.73
C GLY A 9 4.63 2.46 -33.52
N THR A 10 4.16 2.59 -32.27
CA THR A 10 2.74 2.85 -31.95
C THR A 10 2.30 4.23 -32.45
N SER A 11 3.13 5.26 -32.26
CA SER A 11 2.92 6.61 -32.80
C SER A 11 2.84 6.64 -34.34
N CYS A 12 3.53 5.72 -35.02
CA CYS A 12 3.49 5.58 -36.48
C CYS A 12 2.59 4.43 -36.96
N GLY A 13 1.77 3.84 -36.09
CA GLY A 13 1.14 2.55 -36.34
C GLY A 13 -0.15 2.59 -37.17
N SER A 14 -0.89 3.69 -37.13
CA SER A 14 -2.19 3.84 -37.81
C SER A 14 -2.31 5.21 -38.46
N ILE A 15 -3.31 5.36 -39.33
CA ILE A 15 -3.66 6.64 -39.93
C ILE A 15 -3.86 7.71 -38.85
N GLN A 16 -4.67 7.41 -37.82
CA GLN A 16 -4.94 8.35 -36.72
C GLN A 16 -3.68 8.70 -35.94
N SER A 17 -2.78 7.74 -35.72
CA SER A 17 -1.53 7.99 -35.01
C SER A 17 -0.61 8.90 -35.82
N ILE A 18 -0.52 8.68 -37.14
CA ILE A 18 0.24 9.53 -38.05
C ILE A 18 -0.35 10.94 -38.13
N GLU A 19 -1.68 11.10 -38.09
CA GLU A 19 -2.31 12.44 -37.99
C GLU A 19 -1.83 13.21 -36.75
N GLN A 20 -1.74 12.53 -35.60
CA GLN A 20 -1.21 13.14 -34.37
C GLN A 20 0.27 13.51 -34.51
N VAL A 21 1.10 12.61 -35.06
CA VAL A 21 2.52 12.87 -35.35
C VAL A 21 2.69 14.11 -36.22
N VAL A 22 1.92 14.20 -37.31
CA VAL A 22 1.93 15.35 -38.23
C VAL A 22 1.52 16.63 -37.49
N SER A 23 0.47 16.58 -36.66
CA SER A 23 0.02 17.73 -35.86
C SER A 23 1.10 18.22 -34.88
N ILE A 24 1.81 17.30 -34.23
CA ILE A 24 2.92 17.63 -33.33
C ILE A 24 4.06 18.31 -34.09
N ILE A 25 4.42 17.81 -35.28
CA ILE A 25 5.44 18.43 -36.13
C ILE A 25 5.01 19.84 -36.56
N GLU A 26 3.77 20.00 -37.06
CA GLU A 26 3.21 21.31 -37.44
C GLU A 26 3.22 22.31 -36.26
N LYS A 27 2.91 21.85 -35.04
CA LYS A 27 2.95 22.68 -33.81
C LYS A 27 4.37 23.18 -33.52
N ASN A 28 5.39 22.33 -33.67
CA ASN A 28 6.78 22.71 -33.48
C ASN A 28 7.31 23.65 -34.58
N VAL A 29 6.82 23.51 -35.81
CA VAL A 29 7.11 24.48 -36.89
C VAL A 29 6.50 25.84 -36.55
N LYS A 30 5.25 25.87 -36.08
CA LYS A 30 4.57 27.12 -35.67
C LYS A 30 5.26 27.82 -34.49
N SER A 31 5.87 27.06 -33.58
CA SER A 31 6.67 27.63 -32.47
C SER A 31 8.06 28.10 -32.88
N GLN A 32 8.43 28.01 -34.18
CA GLN A 32 9.74 28.37 -34.73
C GLN A 32 10.92 27.65 -34.05
N SER A 33 10.68 26.46 -33.51
CA SER A 33 11.72 25.64 -32.90
C SER A 33 12.59 25.00 -34.00
N GLN A 34 13.91 24.93 -33.81
CA GLN A 34 14.77 24.15 -34.71
C GLN A 34 14.83 22.70 -34.24
N PHE A 35 14.31 21.76 -35.03
CA PHE A 35 14.29 20.36 -34.64
C PHE A 35 14.50 19.40 -35.80
N SER A 36 14.74 18.14 -35.49
CA SER A 36 14.72 17.03 -36.45
C SER A 36 14.04 15.82 -35.83
N VAL A 37 13.59 14.89 -36.66
CA VAL A 37 12.68 13.82 -36.26
C VAL A 37 13.29 12.46 -36.57
N VAL A 38 13.22 11.52 -35.64
CA VAL A 38 13.62 10.12 -35.80
C VAL A 38 12.37 9.24 -35.79
N PHE A 39 12.23 8.36 -36.78
CA PHE A 39 11.09 7.45 -36.88
C PHE A 39 11.50 6.00 -36.68
N SER A 40 10.71 5.27 -35.89
CA SER A 40 10.70 3.81 -35.90
C SER A 40 9.88 3.26 -37.07
N ALA A 41 10.02 1.97 -37.36
CA ALA A 41 9.08 1.25 -38.22
C ALA A 41 7.64 1.36 -37.68
N MET A 42 6.62 1.23 -38.55
CA MET A 42 5.23 1.18 -38.11
C MET A 42 5.01 -0.02 -37.16
N SER A 43 4.12 0.14 -36.16
CA SER A 43 3.85 -0.89 -35.14
C SER A 43 3.69 -2.29 -35.72
N GLY A 44 4.52 -3.24 -35.26
CA GLY A 44 4.51 -4.65 -35.68
C GLY A 44 5.39 -4.99 -36.89
N VAL A 45 5.79 -4.03 -37.73
CA VAL A 45 6.50 -4.29 -38.99
C VAL A 45 7.86 -4.97 -38.76
N THR A 46 8.66 -4.51 -37.80
CA THR A 46 9.97 -5.14 -37.50
C THR A 46 9.83 -6.61 -37.11
N ASN A 47 8.80 -6.95 -36.32
CA ASN A 47 8.52 -8.33 -35.93
C ASN A 47 8.09 -9.17 -37.13
N GLN A 48 7.23 -8.62 -38.00
CA GLN A 48 6.82 -9.28 -39.25
C GLN A 48 8.01 -9.52 -40.18
N LEU A 49 8.98 -8.59 -40.26
CA LEU A 49 10.20 -8.74 -41.05
C LEU A 49 11.11 -9.85 -40.49
N LEU A 50 11.31 -9.91 -39.17
CA LEU A 50 12.05 -11.00 -38.52
C LEU A 50 11.36 -12.37 -38.75
N GLU A 51 10.04 -12.41 -38.63
CA GLU A 51 9.25 -13.60 -38.90
C GLU A 51 9.36 -14.03 -40.37
N ALA A 52 9.24 -13.09 -41.31
CA ALA A 52 9.41 -13.35 -42.74
C ALA A 52 10.80 -13.93 -43.05
N GLY A 53 11.87 -13.40 -42.44
CA GLY A 53 13.22 -13.96 -42.57
C GLY A 53 13.35 -15.39 -42.00
N SER A 54 12.74 -15.65 -40.84
CA SER A 54 12.70 -16.99 -40.22
C SER A 54 11.91 -18.01 -41.07
N LEU A 55 10.82 -17.59 -41.70
CA LEU A 55 10.03 -18.44 -42.60
C LEU A 55 10.76 -18.68 -43.93
N ALA A 56 11.37 -17.64 -44.49
CA ALA A 56 12.14 -17.71 -45.73
C ALA A 56 13.34 -18.65 -45.60
N SER A 57 14.10 -18.57 -44.50
CA SER A 57 15.23 -19.47 -44.25
C SER A 57 14.80 -20.95 -44.11
N LYS A 58 13.53 -21.20 -43.75
CA LYS A 58 12.94 -22.56 -43.71
C LYS A 58 12.30 -22.98 -45.05
N GLY A 59 12.40 -22.16 -46.10
CA GLY A 59 11.83 -22.42 -47.42
C GLY A 59 10.30 -22.38 -47.47
N LYS A 60 9.64 -21.71 -46.52
CA LYS A 60 8.17 -21.62 -46.46
C LYS A 60 7.63 -20.48 -47.32
N LYS A 61 6.58 -20.74 -48.10
CA LYS A 61 5.98 -19.76 -49.04
C LYS A 61 5.34 -18.54 -48.36
N ASN A 62 4.89 -18.67 -47.11
CA ASN A 62 4.19 -17.61 -46.38
C ASN A 62 5.07 -16.39 -46.02
N ALA A 63 6.38 -16.43 -46.29
CA ALA A 63 7.26 -15.28 -46.05
C ALA A 63 6.91 -14.07 -46.93
N LEU A 64 6.47 -14.30 -48.18
CA LEU A 64 6.08 -13.21 -49.10
C LEU A 64 4.73 -12.59 -48.71
N GLU A 65 3.81 -13.39 -48.16
CA GLU A 65 2.49 -12.92 -47.70
C GLU A 65 2.64 -11.84 -46.61
N LEU A 66 3.60 -11.99 -45.69
CA LEU A 66 3.90 -10.98 -44.67
C LEU A 66 4.37 -9.65 -45.29
N VAL A 67 5.16 -9.70 -46.36
CA VAL A 67 5.60 -8.48 -47.07
C VAL A 67 4.46 -7.82 -47.83
N GLU A 68 3.57 -8.60 -48.44
CA GLU A 68 2.35 -8.06 -49.07
C GLU A 68 1.44 -7.37 -48.06
N GLN A 69 1.31 -7.91 -46.84
CA GLN A 69 0.59 -7.24 -45.76
C GLN A 69 1.23 -5.90 -45.38
N ILE A 70 2.56 -5.85 -45.29
CA ILE A 70 3.31 -4.61 -45.04
C ILE A 70 3.05 -3.62 -46.18
N GLU A 71 3.19 -4.04 -47.44
CA GLU A 71 2.96 -3.22 -48.64
C GLU A 71 1.54 -2.61 -48.64
N ASN A 72 0.52 -3.45 -48.47
CA ASN A 72 -0.88 -3.02 -48.45
C ASN A 72 -1.15 -2.00 -47.34
N ARG A 73 -0.61 -2.22 -46.13
CA ARG A 73 -0.77 -1.29 -45.02
C ARG A 73 -0.17 0.08 -45.32
N HIS A 74 0.99 0.14 -45.99
CA HIS A 74 1.58 1.42 -46.40
C HIS A 74 0.74 2.09 -47.50
N PHE A 75 0.19 1.32 -48.44
CA PHE A 75 -0.68 1.86 -49.49
C PHE A 75 -1.98 2.46 -48.94
N GLU A 76 -2.58 1.84 -47.92
CA GLU A 76 -3.76 2.43 -47.26
C GLU A 76 -3.44 3.79 -46.63
N VAL A 77 -2.27 3.95 -46.02
CA VAL A 77 -1.83 5.26 -45.50
C VAL A 77 -1.63 6.27 -46.63
N ILE A 78 -1.01 5.87 -47.75
CA ILE A 78 -0.84 6.74 -48.93
C ILE A 78 -2.20 7.22 -49.45
N LYS A 79 -3.18 6.32 -49.56
CA LYS A 79 -4.52 6.65 -50.04
C LYS A 79 -5.21 7.72 -49.19
N HIS A 80 -4.97 7.70 -47.87
CA HIS A 80 -5.55 8.66 -46.94
C HIS A 80 -4.88 10.03 -47.00
N PHE A 81 -3.54 10.09 -46.97
CA PHE A 81 -2.81 11.35 -46.80
C PHE A 81 -2.41 12.03 -48.11
N ILE A 82 -2.25 11.28 -49.21
CA ILE A 82 -1.75 11.82 -50.47
C ILE A 82 -2.91 11.95 -51.47
N PRO A 83 -3.15 13.13 -52.07
CA PRO A 83 -4.17 13.29 -53.10
C PRO A 83 -3.93 12.41 -54.31
N ILE A 84 -5.01 11.99 -54.99
CA ILE A 84 -4.99 11.05 -56.12
C ILE A 84 -3.90 11.38 -57.16
N LYS A 85 -3.70 12.67 -57.47
CA LYS A 85 -2.70 13.13 -58.45
C LYS A 85 -1.24 12.81 -58.05
N GLY A 86 -0.94 12.78 -56.74
CA GLY A 86 0.41 12.51 -56.20
C GLY A 86 0.64 11.05 -55.82
N GLN A 87 -0.41 10.24 -55.67
CA GLN A 87 -0.32 8.86 -55.17
C GLN A 87 0.61 7.98 -56.02
N SER A 88 0.53 8.07 -57.35
CA SER A 88 1.32 7.21 -58.26
C SER A 88 2.82 7.31 -58.01
N GLN A 89 3.33 8.52 -57.74
CA GLN A 89 4.75 8.74 -57.48
C GLN A 89 5.17 8.13 -56.14
N VAL A 90 4.38 8.34 -55.09
CA VAL A 90 4.68 7.82 -53.74
C VAL A 90 4.58 6.29 -53.71
N ILE A 91 3.56 5.72 -54.34
CA ILE A 91 3.39 4.27 -54.50
C ILE A 91 4.60 3.67 -55.24
N ALA A 92 5.07 4.30 -56.31
CA ALA A 92 6.24 3.81 -57.04
C ALA A 92 7.50 3.76 -56.15
N ASN A 93 7.74 4.80 -55.35
CA ASN A 93 8.88 4.85 -54.44
C ASN A 93 8.82 3.80 -53.32
N ILE A 94 7.64 3.63 -52.71
CA ILE A 94 7.43 2.58 -51.70
C ILE A 94 7.58 1.19 -52.33
N ARG A 95 7.01 0.98 -53.53
CA ARG A 95 7.12 -0.31 -54.23
C ARG A 95 8.56 -0.66 -54.59
N ASN A 96 9.40 0.33 -54.92
CA ASN A 96 10.83 0.08 -55.15
C ASN A 96 11.53 -0.48 -53.90
N LEU A 97 11.27 0.09 -52.72
CA LEU A 97 11.79 -0.45 -51.45
C LEU A 97 11.23 -1.84 -51.14
N VAL A 98 9.94 -2.07 -51.40
CA VAL A 98 9.31 -3.38 -51.22
C VAL A 98 9.90 -4.42 -52.18
N ASN A 99 10.23 -4.06 -53.41
CA ASN A 99 10.87 -4.96 -54.36
C ASN A 99 12.28 -5.34 -53.90
N GLU A 100 13.08 -4.38 -53.42
CA GLU A 100 14.40 -4.65 -52.82
C GLU A 100 14.27 -5.61 -51.61
N LEU A 101 13.27 -5.40 -50.75
CA LEU A 101 12.94 -6.30 -49.64
C LEU A 101 12.58 -7.71 -50.13
N LYS A 102 11.75 -7.83 -51.18
CA LYS A 102 11.37 -9.10 -51.79
C LYS A 102 12.59 -9.83 -52.38
N ASP A 103 13.53 -9.10 -52.98
CA ASP A 103 14.77 -9.67 -53.51
C ASP A 103 15.69 -10.22 -52.39
N VAL A 104 15.82 -9.49 -51.27
CA VAL A 104 16.55 -9.97 -50.09
C VAL A 104 15.93 -11.26 -49.55
N LEU A 105 14.60 -11.31 -49.39
CA LEU A 105 13.90 -12.52 -48.95
C LEU A 105 14.02 -13.68 -49.93
N LYS A 106 14.02 -13.40 -51.25
CA LYS A 106 14.25 -14.40 -52.27
C LYS A 106 15.65 -15.00 -52.14
N GLY A 107 16.67 -14.18 -51.88
CA GLY A 107 18.02 -14.63 -51.57
C GLY A 107 18.06 -15.56 -50.35
N ILE A 108 17.45 -15.15 -49.23
CA ILE A 108 17.33 -15.97 -48.00
C ILE A 108 16.63 -17.30 -48.29
N THR A 109 15.56 -17.28 -49.10
CA THR A 109 14.79 -18.47 -49.46
C THR A 109 15.60 -19.45 -50.31
N LEU A 110 16.38 -18.94 -51.27
CA LEU A 110 17.22 -19.75 -52.13
C LEU A 110 18.37 -20.40 -51.36
N LEU A 111 18.97 -19.65 -50.42
CA LEU A 111 20.08 -20.14 -49.58
C LEU A 111 19.61 -21.03 -48.42
N LYS A 112 18.34 -20.90 -48.00
CA LYS A 112 17.77 -21.56 -46.81
C LYS A 112 18.53 -21.27 -45.51
N GLU A 113 19.10 -20.08 -45.43
CA GLU A 113 19.78 -19.57 -44.26
C GLU A 113 19.60 -18.05 -44.17
N ILE A 114 19.71 -17.51 -42.95
CA ILE A 114 19.72 -16.08 -42.71
C ILE A 114 20.91 -15.74 -41.82
N SER A 115 21.91 -15.06 -42.38
CA SER A 115 23.02 -14.54 -41.61
C SER A 115 22.59 -13.33 -40.77
N PRO A 116 23.28 -12.99 -39.66
CA PRO A 116 23.03 -11.76 -38.91
C PRO A 116 23.05 -10.49 -39.79
N LYS A 117 24.00 -10.42 -40.74
CA LYS A 117 24.08 -9.35 -41.74
C LYS A 117 22.84 -9.26 -42.62
N SER A 118 22.37 -10.40 -43.14
CA SER A 118 21.15 -10.46 -43.95
C SER A 118 19.93 -10.06 -43.13
N SER A 119 19.88 -10.44 -41.85
CA SER A 119 18.83 -10.05 -40.92
C SER A 119 18.80 -8.54 -40.70
N ASP A 120 19.95 -7.91 -40.46
CA ASP A 120 20.05 -6.45 -40.27
C ASP A 120 19.55 -5.67 -41.50
N LEU A 121 19.98 -6.09 -42.70
CA LEU A 121 19.46 -5.52 -43.93
C LEU A 121 17.95 -5.70 -44.06
N LEU A 122 17.44 -6.91 -43.76
CA LEU A 122 16.02 -7.24 -43.85
C LEU A 122 15.16 -6.36 -42.93
N VAL A 123 15.55 -6.19 -41.66
CA VAL A 123 14.75 -5.40 -40.72
C VAL A 123 14.85 -3.91 -40.96
N SER A 124 15.94 -3.43 -41.58
CA SER A 124 16.13 -2.00 -41.90
C SER A 124 15.04 -1.41 -42.78
N PHE A 125 14.34 -2.25 -43.56
CA PHE A 125 13.23 -1.80 -44.40
C PHE A 125 12.08 -1.22 -43.60
N GLY A 126 11.91 -1.61 -42.34
CA GLY A 126 10.85 -1.08 -41.48
C GLY A 126 10.93 0.46 -41.36
N GLU A 127 12.08 0.96 -40.90
CA GLU A 127 12.34 2.40 -40.72
C GLU A 127 12.50 3.12 -42.06
N ARG A 128 13.08 2.47 -43.08
CA ARG A 128 13.18 3.05 -44.43
C ARG A 128 11.78 3.32 -45.00
N LEU A 129 10.88 2.33 -44.95
CA LEU A 129 9.51 2.47 -45.44
C LEU A 129 8.70 3.52 -44.66
N SER A 130 8.74 3.49 -43.32
CA SER A 130 7.99 4.44 -42.50
C SER A 130 8.47 5.88 -42.68
N THR A 131 9.78 6.09 -42.69
CA THR A 131 10.38 7.43 -42.85
C THR A 131 10.12 7.97 -44.25
N THR A 132 10.23 7.15 -45.30
CA THR A 132 9.90 7.56 -46.68
C THR A 132 8.44 7.93 -46.82
N LEU A 133 7.53 7.15 -46.23
CA LEU A 133 6.09 7.43 -46.24
C LEU A 133 5.78 8.78 -45.57
N ILE A 134 6.28 9.00 -44.36
CA ILE A 134 6.04 10.24 -43.60
C ILE A 134 6.68 11.45 -44.30
N PHE A 135 7.86 11.28 -44.92
CA PHE A 135 8.49 12.32 -45.74
C PHE A 135 7.55 12.85 -46.83
N TYR A 136 6.91 11.96 -47.60
CA TYR A 136 5.95 12.39 -48.63
C TYR A 136 4.70 13.05 -48.04
N ILE A 137 4.19 12.56 -46.91
CA ILE A 137 3.05 13.15 -46.21
C ILE A 137 3.35 14.60 -45.77
N LEU A 138 4.52 14.85 -45.20
CA LEU A 138 4.90 16.18 -44.74
C LEU A 138 5.22 17.13 -45.90
N ARG A 139 5.79 16.63 -47.01
CA ARG A 139 5.96 17.43 -48.24
C ARG A 139 4.64 17.84 -48.86
N GLU A 140 3.65 16.94 -48.89
CA GLU A 140 2.30 17.26 -49.39
C GLU A 140 1.65 18.37 -48.54
N LYS A 141 2.00 18.46 -47.26
CA LYS A 141 1.60 19.54 -46.35
C LYS A 141 2.45 20.81 -46.46
N ASN A 142 3.31 20.91 -47.47
CA ASN A 142 4.20 22.04 -47.74
C ASN A 142 5.16 22.37 -46.59
N LEU A 143 5.61 21.36 -45.83
CA LEU A 143 6.67 21.53 -44.86
C LEU A 143 8.04 21.36 -45.52
N ASP A 144 9.02 22.17 -45.09
CA ASP A 144 10.40 22.12 -45.57
C ASP A 144 11.18 21.01 -44.86
N VAL A 145 11.08 19.79 -45.43
CA VAL A 145 11.62 18.55 -44.86
C VAL A 145 12.64 17.90 -45.81
N GLU A 146 13.61 17.18 -45.23
CA GLU A 146 14.59 16.38 -45.96
C GLU A 146 14.62 14.95 -45.42
N PHE A 147 14.70 13.95 -46.30
CA PHE A 147 14.87 12.56 -45.89
C PHE A 147 16.33 12.30 -45.53
N VAL A 148 16.57 11.68 -44.37
CA VAL A 148 17.92 11.40 -43.86
C VAL A 148 18.04 9.90 -43.58
N ASP A 149 18.89 9.22 -44.34
CA ASP A 149 19.22 7.82 -44.06
C ASP A 149 20.31 7.75 -42.98
N ALA A 150 19.99 7.20 -41.81
CA ALA A 150 20.94 7.09 -40.70
C ALA A 150 22.19 6.28 -41.07
N ARG A 151 22.13 5.41 -42.08
CA ARG A 151 23.28 4.65 -42.57
C ARG A 151 24.37 5.55 -43.15
N GLU A 152 24.02 6.73 -43.64
CA GLU A 152 24.98 7.69 -44.17
C GLU A 152 25.77 8.41 -43.07
N ILE A 153 25.12 8.65 -41.92
CA ILE A 153 25.64 9.52 -40.85
C ILE A 153 26.04 8.78 -39.57
N ILE A 154 25.57 7.55 -39.34
CA ILE A 154 25.91 6.71 -38.18
C ILE A 154 26.73 5.51 -38.66
N LYS A 155 27.98 5.45 -38.21
CA LYS A 155 28.93 4.39 -38.51
C LYS A 155 29.11 3.44 -37.33
N THR A 156 29.24 2.15 -37.61
CA THR A 156 29.28 1.07 -36.62
C THR A 156 30.40 0.06 -36.91
N ASN A 157 30.62 -0.88 -35.97
CA ASN A 157 31.46 -2.05 -36.17
C ASN A 157 30.76 -3.16 -37.00
N ASP A 158 31.47 -4.27 -37.24
CA ASP A 158 30.97 -5.43 -38.02
C ASP A 158 30.13 -6.43 -37.17
N GLU A 159 29.73 -6.07 -35.94
CA GLU A 159 28.92 -6.92 -35.06
C GLU A 159 27.41 -6.74 -35.31
N PHE A 160 26.89 -7.41 -36.34
CA PHE A 160 25.46 -7.31 -36.74
C PHE A 160 24.46 -7.73 -35.64
N GLY A 161 23.29 -7.11 -35.64
CA GLY A 161 22.18 -7.33 -34.70
C GLY A 161 22.19 -6.43 -33.46
N LYS A 162 23.38 -6.01 -33.02
CA LYS A 162 23.58 -5.07 -31.91
C LYS A 162 24.93 -4.36 -32.07
N SER A 163 25.10 -3.66 -33.19
CA SER A 163 26.39 -3.07 -33.54
C SER A 163 26.75 -1.90 -32.63
N GLU A 164 28.04 -1.78 -32.33
CA GLU A 164 28.57 -0.67 -31.55
C GLU A 164 28.84 0.52 -32.46
N VAL A 165 28.48 1.72 -32.00
CA VAL A 165 28.63 2.97 -32.77
C VAL A 165 30.07 3.47 -32.67
N ASP A 166 30.68 3.76 -33.82
CA ASP A 166 31.93 4.50 -33.91
C ASP A 166 31.61 6.00 -33.80
N PHE A 167 31.67 6.52 -32.57
CA PHE A 167 31.42 7.94 -32.31
C PHE A 167 32.50 8.87 -32.90
N THR A 168 33.72 8.37 -33.10
CA THR A 168 34.82 9.16 -33.70
C THR A 168 34.51 9.48 -35.16
N LEU A 169 33.95 8.51 -35.90
CA LEU A 169 33.50 8.73 -37.29
C LEU A 169 32.11 9.35 -37.38
N SER A 170 31.16 8.92 -36.54
CA SER A 170 29.75 9.34 -36.65
C SER A 170 29.54 10.81 -36.26
N ASN A 171 30.20 11.30 -35.20
CA ASN A 171 29.94 12.66 -34.70
C ASN A 171 30.28 13.74 -35.76
N PRO A 172 31.45 13.73 -36.44
CA PRO A 172 31.73 14.70 -37.50
C PRO A 172 30.78 14.59 -38.70
N LEU A 173 30.36 13.37 -39.08
CA LEU A 173 29.41 13.16 -40.17
C LEU A 173 28.04 13.77 -39.85
N ILE A 174 27.53 13.51 -38.65
CA ILE A 174 26.27 14.07 -38.16
C ILE A 174 26.35 15.60 -38.16
N GLN A 175 27.41 16.17 -37.56
CA GLN A 175 27.60 17.62 -37.50
C GLN A 175 27.65 18.26 -38.91
N SER A 176 28.45 17.69 -39.82
CA SER A 176 28.56 18.18 -41.20
C SER A 176 27.24 18.09 -41.95
N TYR A 177 26.51 16.98 -41.82
CA TYR A 177 25.23 16.78 -42.50
C TYR A 177 24.20 17.82 -42.05
N PHE A 178 24.00 17.96 -40.73
CA PHE A 178 23.03 18.90 -40.18
C PHE A 178 23.43 20.37 -40.34
N THR A 179 24.73 20.67 -40.49
CA THR A 179 25.17 22.02 -40.90
C THR A 179 24.73 22.33 -42.33
N ASN A 180 24.89 21.37 -43.26
CA ASN A 180 24.49 21.54 -44.66
C ASN A 180 22.97 21.51 -44.86
N LEU A 181 22.24 20.84 -43.98
CA LEU A 181 20.78 20.78 -44.00
C LEU A 181 20.12 22.16 -43.79
N GLY A 182 20.81 23.08 -43.08
CA GLY A 182 20.32 24.42 -42.81
C GLY A 182 19.08 24.43 -41.91
N ASN A 183 18.01 25.08 -42.38
CA ASN A 183 16.76 25.23 -41.63
C ASN A 183 15.71 24.14 -41.92
N LYS A 184 16.01 23.20 -42.82
CA LYS A 184 15.11 22.09 -43.14
C LYS A 184 14.97 21.14 -41.96
N ILE A 185 13.82 20.48 -41.85
CA ILE A 185 13.57 19.46 -40.85
C ILE A 185 14.10 18.11 -41.37
N GLY A 186 15.14 17.56 -40.73
CA GLY A 186 15.66 16.24 -41.08
C GLY A 186 14.76 15.13 -40.56
N LEU A 187 14.30 14.25 -41.44
CA LEU A 187 13.51 13.07 -41.11
C LEU A 187 14.39 11.83 -41.20
N VAL A 188 14.85 11.35 -40.05
CA VAL A 188 15.90 10.35 -39.90
C VAL A 188 15.31 8.96 -39.65
N THR A 189 15.81 7.96 -40.37
CA THR A 189 15.52 6.55 -40.06
C THR A 189 16.11 6.16 -38.70
N GLY A 190 15.31 5.67 -37.75
CA GLY A 190 15.83 5.15 -36.48
C GLY A 190 16.49 3.78 -36.63
N PHE A 191 17.02 3.22 -35.53
CA PHE A 191 17.42 1.81 -35.36
C PHE A 191 18.59 1.31 -36.23
N ILE A 192 18.92 1.98 -37.34
CA ILE A 192 19.87 1.50 -38.35
C ILE A 192 21.11 2.39 -38.44
N GLY A 193 22.20 1.81 -38.93
CA GLY A 193 23.48 2.46 -39.25
C GLY A 193 24.20 1.68 -40.36
N SER A 194 25.45 2.02 -40.66
CA SER A 194 26.29 1.17 -41.51
C SER A 194 27.70 1.01 -41.00
N ASN A 195 28.33 -0.13 -41.30
CA ASN A 195 29.74 -0.29 -41.04
C ASN A 195 30.60 0.53 -42.02
N THR A 196 31.92 0.48 -41.85
CA THR A 196 32.88 1.20 -42.72
C THR A 196 32.89 0.71 -44.17
N LYS A 197 32.32 -0.48 -44.46
CA LYS A 197 32.14 -1.03 -45.81
C LYS A 197 30.82 -0.58 -46.46
N GLY A 198 29.97 0.17 -45.74
CA GLY A 198 28.66 0.61 -46.21
C GLY A 198 27.56 -0.45 -46.09
N GLU A 199 27.80 -1.54 -45.35
CA GLU A 199 26.81 -2.59 -45.11
C GLU A 199 25.86 -2.16 -43.98
N THR A 200 24.56 -2.42 -44.15
CA THR A 200 23.55 -2.06 -43.15
C THR A 200 23.74 -2.84 -41.84
N THR A 201 23.70 -2.12 -40.73
CA THR A 201 23.76 -2.66 -39.36
C THR A 201 22.58 -2.18 -38.53
N THR A 202 22.22 -2.90 -37.48
CA THR A 202 21.19 -2.49 -36.51
C THR A 202 21.77 -2.21 -35.12
N LEU A 203 21.11 -1.30 -34.41
CA LEU A 203 21.53 -0.79 -33.11
C LEU A 203 20.96 -1.57 -31.91
N GLY A 204 20.27 -2.69 -32.17
CA GLY A 204 19.65 -3.53 -31.15
C GLY A 204 18.43 -2.90 -30.45
N ARG A 205 18.15 -3.37 -29.23
CA ARG A 205 16.92 -3.02 -28.48
C ARG A 205 16.85 -1.52 -28.18
N GLY A 206 15.72 -0.91 -28.51
CA GLY A 206 15.53 0.54 -28.34
C GLY A 206 16.34 1.38 -29.34
N GLY A 207 16.78 0.80 -30.46
CA GLY A 207 17.72 1.45 -31.35
C GLY A 207 17.23 2.76 -31.97
N SER A 208 15.93 2.99 -32.15
CA SER A 208 15.45 4.31 -32.59
C SER A 208 15.60 5.39 -31.51
N ASP A 209 15.42 5.03 -30.23
CA ASP A 209 15.73 5.94 -29.11
C ASP A 209 17.24 6.20 -29.06
N TYR A 210 18.05 5.18 -29.38
CA TYR A 210 19.50 5.31 -29.48
C TYR A 210 19.92 6.26 -30.60
N THR A 211 19.35 6.12 -31.80
CA THR A 211 19.56 7.06 -32.91
C THR A 211 19.28 8.50 -32.49
N ALA A 212 18.15 8.76 -31.81
CA ALA A 212 17.82 10.09 -31.33
C ALA A 212 18.81 10.62 -30.29
N SER A 213 19.26 9.75 -29.38
CA SER A 213 20.28 10.06 -28.38
C SER A 213 21.65 10.38 -29.00
N ILE A 214 22.10 9.58 -29.98
CA ILE A 214 23.36 9.77 -30.70
C ILE A 214 23.36 11.13 -31.41
N ILE A 215 22.31 11.42 -32.19
CA ILE A 215 22.22 12.68 -32.95
C ILE A 215 22.11 13.87 -31.98
N GLY A 216 21.28 13.75 -30.94
CA GLY A 216 21.14 14.79 -29.92
C GLY A 216 22.46 15.12 -29.24
N ALA A 217 23.23 14.09 -28.87
CA ALA A 217 24.54 14.23 -28.24
C ALA A 217 25.61 14.81 -29.18
N ALA A 218 25.62 14.41 -30.45
CA ALA A 218 26.56 14.92 -31.45
C ALA A 218 26.33 16.40 -31.77
N LEU A 219 25.06 16.83 -31.77
CA LEU A 219 24.65 18.21 -32.07
C LEU A 219 24.56 19.11 -30.83
N GLY A 220 24.65 18.55 -29.61
CA GLY A 220 24.54 19.33 -28.37
C GLY A 220 23.18 19.98 -28.18
N VAL A 221 22.10 19.26 -28.49
CA VAL A 221 20.72 19.81 -28.40
C VAL A 221 20.31 20.09 -26.95
N LYS A 222 19.28 20.93 -26.75
CA LYS A 222 18.76 21.29 -25.42
C LYS A 222 17.96 20.16 -24.78
N GLU A 223 17.24 19.36 -25.55
CA GLU A 223 16.50 18.18 -25.08
C GLU A 223 16.27 17.17 -26.21
N VAL A 224 16.01 15.91 -25.84
CA VAL A 224 15.50 14.87 -26.74
C VAL A 224 14.11 14.47 -26.28
N GLU A 225 13.13 14.53 -27.17
CA GLU A 225 11.74 14.14 -26.90
C GLU A 225 11.47 12.73 -27.42
N ILE A 226 11.05 11.82 -26.53
CA ILE A 226 10.61 10.47 -26.86
C ILE A 226 9.09 10.44 -26.79
N TRP A 227 8.45 10.37 -27.95
CA TRP A 227 7.01 10.30 -28.11
C TRP A 227 6.55 8.84 -28.21
N THR A 228 5.69 8.44 -27.27
CA THR A 228 5.15 7.09 -27.09
C THR A 228 3.62 7.15 -26.86
N ASP A 229 3.03 6.05 -26.39
CA ASP A 229 1.60 5.85 -26.12
C ASP A 229 1.18 6.02 -24.65
N VAL A 230 2.06 6.59 -23.81
CA VAL A 230 1.82 6.81 -22.37
C VAL A 230 2.20 8.23 -21.94
N ASP A 231 1.52 8.74 -20.92
CA ASP A 231 1.69 10.09 -20.33
C ASP A 231 2.99 10.22 -19.50
N GLY A 232 4.10 9.71 -20.00
CA GLY A 232 5.38 9.66 -19.29
C GLY A 232 5.58 8.39 -18.45
N ILE A 233 6.50 8.47 -17.49
CA ILE A 233 6.78 7.40 -16.52
C ILE A 233 5.88 7.63 -15.31
N MET A 234 5.16 6.60 -14.88
CA MET A 234 4.20 6.68 -13.76
C MET A 234 4.77 6.08 -12.48
N THR A 235 4.20 6.46 -11.33
CA THR A 235 4.58 5.98 -10.00
C THR A 235 4.30 4.49 -9.76
N ALA A 236 3.41 3.88 -10.56
CA ALA A 236 3.16 2.45 -10.65
C ALA A 236 2.46 2.16 -11.99
N ASP A 237 2.31 0.88 -12.35
CA ASP A 237 1.50 0.49 -13.52
C ASP A 237 0.02 0.86 -13.29
N PRO A 238 -0.55 1.80 -14.07
CA PRO A 238 -1.92 2.27 -13.88
C PRO A 238 -2.98 1.18 -14.11
N ARG A 239 -2.61 0.07 -14.78
CA ARG A 239 -3.51 -1.08 -14.99
C ARG A 239 -3.71 -1.90 -13.72
N LYS A 240 -2.81 -1.77 -12.74
CA LYS A 240 -2.83 -2.49 -11.45
C LYS A 240 -3.09 -1.58 -10.26
N VAL A 241 -2.66 -0.32 -10.36
CA VAL A 241 -2.82 0.70 -9.32
C VAL A 241 -3.55 1.88 -9.93
N SER A 242 -4.86 1.97 -9.70
CA SER A 242 -5.72 3.01 -10.28
C SER A 242 -5.36 4.43 -9.83
N THR A 243 -4.71 4.56 -8.68
CA THR A 243 -4.23 5.82 -8.11
C THR A 243 -2.84 6.23 -8.60
N ALA A 244 -2.24 5.49 -9.53
CA ALA A 244 -0.95 5.83 -10.12
C ALA A 244 -1.02 7.17 -10.88
N PHE A 245 0.06 7.94 -10.80
CA PHE A 245 0.17 9.26 -11.46
C PHE A 245 1.54 9.44 -12.10
N THR A 246 1.63 10.32 -13.10
CA THR A 246 2.89 10.62 -13.80
C THR A 246 3.92 11.27 -12.87
N ILE A 247 5.15 10.78 -12.95
CA ILE A 247 6.33 11.36 -12.31
C ILE A 247 6.81 12.56 -13.15
N PRO A 248 6.82 13.79 -12.63
CA PRO A 248 7.17 14.96 -13.44
C PRO A 248 8.65 14.99 -13.86
N SER A 249 9.54 14.56 -12.95
CA SER A 249 10.98 14.53 -13.19
C SER A 249 11.62 13.39 -12.40
N ILE A 250 12.59 12.70 -13.00
CA ILE A 250 13.26 11.53 -12.44
C ILE A 250 14.74 11.53 -12.84
N SER A 251 15.60 10.94 -12.01
CA SER A 251 17.01 10.75 -12.38
C SER A 251 17.19 9.64 -13.41
N TYR A 252 18.32 9.64 -14.12
CA TYR A 252 18.70 8.51 -14.98
C TYR A 252 18.76 7.18 -14.20
N ALA A 253 19.35 7.21 -13.00
CA ALA A 253 19.54 6.01 -12.18
C ALA A 253 18.18 5.43 -11.73
N GLU A 254 17.27 6.29 -11.27
CA GLU A 254 15.91 5.86 -10.88
C GLU A 254 15.11 5.32 -12.06
N ALA A 255 15.19 5.96 -13.23
CA ALA A 255 14.53 5.47 -14.44
C ALA A 255 15.07 4.09 -14.86
N MET A 256 16.39 3.88 -14.74
CA MET A 256 17.03 2.59 -15.02
C MET A 256 16.52 1.48 -14.10
N GLU A 257 16.45 1.73 -12.79
CA GLU A 257 15.93 0.76 -11.83
C GLU A 257 14.44 0.44 -12.07
N LEU A 258 13.60 1.45 -12.29
CA LEU A 258 12.17 1.22 -12.59
C LEU A 258 11.96 0.39 -13.85
N THR A 259 12.71 0.66 -14.92
CA THR A 259 12.61 -0.09 -16.16
C THR A 259 13.13 -1.53 -16.00
N HIS A 260 14.20 -1.74 -15.25
CA HIS A 260 14.75 -3.08 -14.97
C HIS A 260 13.70 -4.00 -14.34
N PHE A 261 12.89 -3.46 -13.42
CA PHE A 261 11.84 -4.20 -12.72
C PHE A 261 10.44 -4.07 -13.33
N GLY A 262 10.32 -3.68 -14.60
CA GLY A 262 9.09 -3.86 -15.38
C GLY A 262 8.40 -2.58 -15.89
N ALA A 263 8.87 -1.38 -15.54
CA ALA A 263 8.35 -0.13 -16.09
C ALA A 263 8.87 0.14 -17.52
N LYS A 264 8.35 -0.62 -18.50
CA LYS A 264 8.82 -0.68 -19.90
C LYS A 264 8.35 0.50 -20.77
N VAL A 265 8.69 1.74 -20.38
CA VAL A 265 8.36 2.95 -21.18
C VAL A 265 9.51 3.38 -22.08
N ILE A 266 10.72 3.40 -21.54
CA ILE A 266 11.97 3.69 -22.26
C ILE A 266 12.94 2.55 -22.04
N TYR A 267 14.02 2.50 -22.82
CA TYR A 267 15.15 1.63 -22.55
C TYR A 267 16.38 2.48 -22.18
N PRO A 268 16.62 2.80 -20.90
CA PRO A 268 17.64 3.76 -20.48
C PRO A 268 19.05 3.56 -21.07
N PRO A 269 19.54 2.32 -21.34
CA PRO A 269 20.83 2.14 -22.01
C PRO A 269 20.91 2.77 -23.41
N SER A 270 19.81 2.81 -24.18
CA SER A 270 19.82 3.48 -25.50
C SER A 270 19.93 5.00 -25.39
N LEU A 271 19.74 5.59 -24.21
CA LEU A 271 19.77 7.03 -24.01
C LEU A 271 21.11 7.52 -23.46
N GLN A 272 22.07 6.61 -23.28
CA GLN A 272 23.38 6.90 -22.69
C GLN A 272 24.15 8.06 -23.34
N PRO A 273 24.19 8.23 -24.69
CA PRO A 273 24.89 9.36 -25.31
C PRO A 273 24.39 10.73 -24.82
N ALA A 274 23.08 10.91 -24.76
CA ALA A 274 22.46 12.13 -24.26
C ALA A 274 22.79 12.36 -22.78
N PHE A 275 22.74 11.31 -21.95
CA PHE A 275 23.07 11.43 -20.53
C PHE A 275 24.54 11.77 -20.26
N GLN A 276 25.47 11.24 -21.06
CA GLN A 276 26.89 11.61 -20.98
C GLN A 276 27.13 13.09 -21.28
N LYS A 277 26.27 13.70 -22.10
CA LYS A 277 26.27 15.14 -22.42
C LYS A 277 25.34 15.96 -21.52
N GLU A 278 24.75 15.35 -20.49
CA GLU A 278 23.77 15.96 -19.59
C GLU A 278 22.53 16.54 -20.30
N ILE A 279 22.19 16.00 -21.47
CA ILE A 279 21.00 16.40 -22.25
C ILE A 279 19.76 15.74 -21.63
N PRO A 280 18.74 16.52 -21.20
CA PRO A 280 17.49 15.98 -20.69
C PRO A 280 16.71 15.19 -21.75
N ILE A 281 16.07 14.10 -21.30
CA ILE A 281 15.15 13.31 -22.12
C ILE A 281 13.73 13.55 -21.63
N ARG A 282 12.82 13.90 -22.53
CA ARG A 282 11.41 14.12 -22.22
C ARG A 282 10.56 13.00 -22.80
N VAL A 283 9.86 12.25 -21.95
CA VAL A 283 8.94 11.18 -22.36
C VAL A 283 7.52 11.74 -22.46
N LEU A 284 6.92 11.67 -23.64
CA LEU A 284 5.64 12.30 -23.99
C LEU A 284 4.67 11.31 -24.63
N ASN A 285 3.38 11.65 -24.59
CA ASN A 285 2.32 10.86 -25.21
C ASN A 285 1.87 11.47 -26.54
N THR A 286 2.01 10.72 -27.64
CA THR A 286 1.53 11.13 -28.97
C THR A 286 0.03 11.40 -28.98
N PHE A 287 -0.75 10.68 -28.17
CA PHE A 287 -2.22 10.77 -28.14
C PHE A 287 -2.74 11.81 -27.13
N ASN A 288 -1.85 12.43 -26.35
CA ASN A 288 -2.16 13.46 -25.36
C ASN A 288 -1.07 14.54 -25.39
N ALA A 289 -0.90 15.19 -26.54
CA ALA A 289 0.28 16.01 -26.86
C ALA A 289 0.44 17.30 -26.03
N ASP A 290 -0.59 17.72 -25.31
CA ASP A 290 -0.52 18.87 -24.41
C ASP A 290 -0.05 18.49 -22.99
N PHE A 291 -0.01 17.19 -22.67
CA PHE A 291 0.46 16.72 -21.39
C PHE A 291 1.98 16.82 -21.27
N LYS A 292 2.48 17.30 -20.12
CA LYS A 292 3.90 17.65 -19.93
C LYS A 292 4.84 16.44 -19.89
N GLY A 293 4.30 15.26 -19.58
CA GLY A 293 5.04 14.00 -19.48
C GLY A 293 6.09 13.99 -18.36
N THR A 294 7.17 13.24 -18.58
CA THR A 294 8.26 13.05 -17.60
C THR A 294 9.59 13.53 -18.16
N ILE A 295 10.36 14.28 -17.38
CA ILE A 295 11.74 14.66 -17.72
C ILE A 295 12.74 13.77 -16.98
N VAL A 296 13.51 12.98 -17.72
CA VAL A 296 14.65 12.22 -17.21
C VAL A 296 15.91 13.07 -17.32
N THR A 297 16.59 13.33 -16.20
CA THR A 297 17.75 14.24 -16.14
C THR A 297 18.75 13.81 -15.07
N LYS A 298 19.95 14.40 -15.03
CA LYS A 298 20.96 14.10 -14.00
C LYS A 298 20.59 14.66 -12.62
N LYS A 299 19.90 15.80 -12.58
CA LYS A 299 19.47 16.49 -11.35
C LYS A 299 17.97 16.75 -11.40
N PRO A 300 17.13 15.79 -11.00
CA PRO A 300 15.69 16.00 -11.00
C PRO A 300 15.29 17.09 -9.98
N ALA A 301 14.11 17.67 -10.19
CA ALA A 301 13.52 18.58 -9.21
C ALA A 301 13.25 17.84 -7.88
N SER A 302 13.30 18.55 -6.76
CA SER A 302 13.03 17.95 -5.45
C SER A 302 11.62 17.38 -5.37
N SER A 303 11.50 16.09 -5.08
CA SER A 303 10.23 15.42 -4.80
C SER A 303 9.83 15.60 -3.34
N LYS A 304 8.52 15.70 -3.08
CA LYS A 304 7.96 15.63 -1.73
C LYS A 304 7.82 14.18 -1.20
N TYR A 305 8.00 13.20 -2.08
CA TYR A 305 7.90 11.78 -1.78
C TYR A 305 9.27 11.15 -1.56
N ILE A 306 9.35 10.19 -0.65
CA ILE A 306 10.61 9.49 -0.32
C ILE A 306 11.02 8.53 -1.45
N ILE A 307 10.04 7.84 -2.02
CA ILE A 307 10.22 7.00 -3.21
C ILE A 307 9.68 7.71 -4.44
N THR A 308 10.24 7.36 -5.58
CA THR A 308 9.91 7.92 -6.89
C THR A 308 8.89 7.05 -7.62
N GLY A 309 8.96 5.73 -7.48
CA GLY A 309 8.01 4.82 -8.10
C GLY A 309 8.10 3.39 -7.57
N ILE A 310 7.15 2.57 -8.01
CA ILE A 310 7.04 1.15 -7.73
C ILE A 310 6.91 0.43 -9.07
N SER A 311 7.64 -0.65 -9.24
CA SER A 311 7.59 -1.50 -10.43
C SER A 311 7.49 -2.96 -10.05
N SER A 312 7.04 -3.81 -10.98
CA SER A 312 6.89 -5.24 -10.74
C SER A 312 7.09 -6.10 -11.97
N ILE A 313 7.58 -7.31 -11.77
CA ILE A 313 7.54 -8.39 -12.76
C ILE A 313 6.58 -9.47 -12.26
N ASP A 314 5.57 -9.75 -13.08
CA ASP A 314 4.38 -10.53 -12.71
C ASP A 314 4.68 -12.00 -12.47
N GLN A 315 5.62 -12.57 -13.23
CA GLN A 315 5.92 -13.99 -13.18
C GLN A 315 7.42 -14.18 -13.16
N LEU A 316 7.90 -14.86 -12.12
CA LEU A 316 9.27 -15.31 -12.00
C LEU A 316 9.32 -16.72 -11.39
N ALA A 317 10.42 -17.40 -11.65
CA ALA A 317 10.82 -18.57 -10.87
C ALA A 317 12.03 -18.20 -10.01
N LEU A 318 11.98 -18.55 -8.74
CA LEU A 318 13.10 -18.40 -7.81
C LEU A 318 13.84 -19.74 -7.73
N VAL A 319 15.12 -19.72 -8.11
CA VAL A 319 16.00 -20.87 -8.00
C VAL A 319 16.83 -20.72 -6.75
N ASN A 320 16.90 -21.76 -5.92
CA ASN A 320 17.67 -21.79 -4.69
C ASN A 320 18.73 -22.90 -4.78
N LEU A 321 19.97 -22.52 -4.51
CA LEU A 321 21.13 -23.41 -4.36
C LEU A 321 21.58 -23.27 -2.91
N GLN A 322 21.50 -24.37 -2.15
CA GLN A 322 21.84 -24.38 -0.72
C GLN A 322 22.70 -25.58 -0.33
N GLY A 323 23.56 -25.39 0.67
CA GLY A 323 24.48 -26.42 1.12
C GLY A 323 25.34 -26.01 2.31
N SER A 324 25.51 -26.94 3.25
CA SER A 324 26.38 -26.73 4.42
C SER A 324 27.86 -26.66 4.05
N GLY A 325 28.27 -27.28 2.92
CA GLY A 325 29.64 -27.27 2.39
C GLY A 325 29.98 -26.07 1.50
N MET A 326 29.06 -25.12 1.29
CA MET A 326 29.28 -23.94 0.43
C MET A 326 30.19 -22.86 1.06
N VAL A 327 30.41 -22.89 2.38
CA VAL A 327 31.09 -21.82 3.13
C VAL A 327 32.57 -21.71 2.77
N GLY A 328 33.03 -20.52 2.39
CA GLY A 328 34.45 -20.25 2.13
C GLY A 328 34.96 -20.73 0.77
N VAL A 329 34.08 -21.29 -0.07
CA VAL A 329 34.42 -21.72 -1.43
C VAL A 329 33.98 -20.63 -2.41
N ALA A 330 34.82 -19.61 -2.63
CA ALA A 330 34.61 -18.58 -3.67
C ALA A 330 34.31 -19.17 -5.06
N GLY A 331 34.62 -20.46 -5.28
CA GLY A 331 34.36 -21.21 -6.50
C GLY A 331 32.89 -21.54 -6.79
N VAL A 332 32.00 -21.69 -5.80
CA VAL A 332 30.61 -22.11 -6.06
C VAL A 332 29.83 -21.01 -6.78
N SER A 333 29.86 -19.78 -6.27
CA SER A 333 29.23 -18.62 -6.92
C SER A 333 29.81 -18.36 -8.31
N ALA A 334 31.15 -18.43 -8.45
CA ALA A 334 31.82 -18.25 -9.74
C ALA A 334 31.40 -19.31 -10.76
N LYS A 335 31.32 -20.58 -10.35
CA LYS A 335 30.85 -21.70 -11.18
C LYS A 335 29.39 -21.52 -11.57
N LEU A 336 28.51 -21.16 -10.63
CA LEU A 336 27.09 -20.89 -10.88
C LEU A 336 26.89 -19.85 -11.97
N PHE A 337 27.47 -18.66 -11.83
CA PHE A 337 27.28 -17.58 -12.80
C PHE A 337 27.99 -17.85 -14.14
N SER A 338 29.10 -18.60 -14.15
CA SER A 338 29.76 -19.02 -15.39
C SER A 338 28.87 -19.97 -16.21
N VAL A 339 28.21 -20.92 -15.54
CA VAL A 339 27.27 -21.86 -16.18
C VAL A 339 26.06 -21.11 -16.74
N LEU A 340 25.46 -20.20 -15.96
CA LEU A 340 24.33 -19.39 -16.41
C LEU A 340 24.70 -18.50 -17.62
N SER A 341 25.88 -17.88 -17.59
CA SER A 341 26.38 -17.02 -18.67
C SER A 341 26.60 -17.78 -19.98
N LYS A 342 27.22 -18.97 -19.92
CA LYS A 342 27.44 -19.85 -21.09
C LYS A 342 26.12 -20.22 -21.76
N GLU A 343 25.08 -20.40 -20.97
CA GLU A 343 23.72 -20.75 -21.42
C GLU A 343 22.83 -19.53 -21.73
N LYS A 344 23.38 -18.32 -21.62
CA LYS A 344 22.71 -17.04 -21.86
C LYS A 344 21.45 -16.86 -21.01
N VAL A 345 21.48 -17.36 -19.77
CA VAL A 345 20.37 -17.19 -18.82
C VAL A 345 20.47 -15.81 -18.19
N SER A 346 19.43 -14.99 -18.37
CA SER A 346 19.33 -13.68 -17.72
C SER A 346 18.79 -13.84 -16.31
N VAL A 347 19.52 -13.32 -15.33
CA VAL A 347 19.11 -13.28 -13.92
C VAL A 347 18.52 -11.91 -13.62
N ILE A 348 17.34 -11.88 -12.99
CA ILE A 348 16.59 -10.65 -12.67
C ILE A 348 17.05 -10.07 -11.34
N LEU A 349 17.19 -10.94 -10.33
CA LEU A 349 17.49 -10.61 -8.94
C LEU A 349 18.36 -11.71 -8.36
N ILE A 350 19.33 -11.34 -7.51
CA ILE A 350 20.18 -12.26 -6.75
C ILE A 350 20.08 -11.88 -5.28
N SER A 351 19.96 -12.87 -4.40
CA SER A 351 20.06 -12.72 -2.96
C SER A 351 20.91 -13.85 -2.39
N GLN A 352 21.91 -13.51 -1.60
CA GLN A 352 22.81 -14.45 -0.96
C GLN A 352 22.82 -14.16 0.53
N ALA A 353 22.68 -15.21 1.34
CA ALA A 353 22.84 -15.09 2.78
C ALA A 353 24.31 -14.78 3.13
N SER A 354 24.56 -13.94 4.13
CA SER A 354 25.92 -13.59 4.59
C SER A 354 26.71 -14.79 5.12
N SER A 355 26.03 -15.87 5.46
CA SER A 355 26.64 -17.15 5.85
C SER A 355 27.15 -17.98 4.67
N GLU A 356 26.96 -17.52 3.43
CA GLU A 356 27.31 -18.20 2.17
C GLU A 356 26.67 -19.59 1.94
N HIS A 357 25.80 -20.04 2.85
CA HIS A 357 25.12 -21.33 2.76
C HIS A 357 24.03 -21.40 1.69
N SER A 358 23.58 -20.27 1.17
CA SER A 358 22.53 -20.24 0.14
C SER A 358 22.67 -19.06 -0.80
N ILE A 359 22.40 -19.35 -2.08
CA ILE A 359 22.26 -18.36 -3.14
C ILE A 359 20.89 -18.60 -3.77
N CYS A 360 20.04 -17.57 -3.77
CA CYS A 360 18.80 -17.59 -4.53
C CYS A 360 18.81 -16.51 -5.61
N PHE A 361 18.20 -16.83 -6.75
CA PHE A 361 18.13 -15.91 -7.87
C PHE A 361 16.86 -16.11 -8.68
N ALA A 362 16.34 -15.01 -9.24
CA ALA A 362 15.10 -15.00 -9.99
C ALA A 362 15.38 -15.05 -11.50
N ILE A 363 14.62 -15.88 -12.21
CA ILE A 363 14.68 -16.06 -13.67
C ILE A 363 13.27 -16.09 -14.28
N GLU A 364 13.19 -16.04 -15.60
CA GLU A 364 11.93 -16.24 -16.32
C GLU A 364 11.41 -17.68 -16.11
N PRO A 365 10.10 -17.88 -15.85
CA PRO A 365 9.54 -19.21 -15.54
C PRO A 365 9.75 -20.27 -16.64
N GLN A 366 9.87 -19.84 -17.89
CA GLN A 366 10.09 -20.71 -19.06
C GLN A 366 11.49 -21.36 -19.05
N MET A 367 12.46 -20.73 -18.38
CA MET A 367 13.83 -21.24 -18.28
C MET A 367 14.04 -22.17 -17.08
N ALA A 368 13.05 -22.27 -16.19
CA ALA A 368 13.20 -22.89 -14.88
C ALA A 368 13.63 -24.37 -14.94
N ASP A 369 13.03 -25.18 -15.81
CA ASP A 369 13.39 -26.60 -15.93
C ASP A 369 14.76 -26.79 -16.60
N LYS A 370 15.07 -25.94 -17.61
CA LYS A 370 16.38 -25.91 -18.26
C LYS A 370 17.48 -25.59 -17.25
N VAL A 371 17.29 -24.54 -16.45
CA VAL A 371 18.24 -24.10 -15.43
C VAL A 371 18.42 -25.17 -14.35
N LYS A 372 17.33 -25.79 -13.87
CA LYS A 372 17.42 -26.88 -12.90
C LYS A 372 18.28 -28.04 -13.42
N SER A 373 18.03 -28.49 -14.65
CA SER A 373 18.79 -29.60 -15.26
C SER A 373 20.28 -29.27 -15.42
N ILE A 374 20.59 -28.07 -15.91
CA ILE A 374 21.96 -27.62 -16.16
C ILE A 374 22.74 -27.46 -14.85
N LEU A 375 22.13 -26.88 -13.83
CA LEU A 375 22.78 -26.72 -12.53
C LEU A 375 22.94 -28.05 -11.80
N THR A 376 21.94 -28.93 -11.85
CA THR A 376 22.05 -30.28 -11.28
C THR A 376 23.21 -31.05 -11.91
N SER A 377 23.39 -30.95 -13.24
CA SER A 377 24.52 -31.58 -13.94
C SER A 377 25.85 -30.90 -13.61
N ALA A 378 25.86 -29.56 -13.54
CA ALA A 378 27.09 -28.82 -13.25
C ALA A 378 27.62 -29.07 -11.83
N PHE A 379 26.73 -29.24 -10.85
CA PHE A 379 27.03 -29.44 -9.44
C PHE A 379 26.88 -30.90 -8.98
N GLU A 380 26.86 -31.87 -9.91
CA GLU A 380 26.61 -33.29 -9.60
C GLU A 380 27.56 -33.82 -8.52
N LYS A 381 28.85 -33.48 -8.62
CA LYS A 381 29.86 -33.92 -7.65
C LYS A 381 29.63 -33.34 -6.27
N GLU A 382 29.41 -32.03 -6.19
CA GLU A 382 29.14 -31.33 -4.92
C GLU A 382 27.84 -31.82 -4.27
N ILE A 383 26.85 -32.23 -5.06
CA ILE A 383 25.61 -32.84 -4.55
C ILE A 383 25.87 -34.25 -4.01
N GLN A 384 26.67 -35.07 -4.71
CA GLN A 384 27.03 -36.42 -4.26
C GLN A 384 27.89 -36.41 -3.00
N ASP A 385 28.82 -35.45 -2.90
CA ASP A 385 29.72 -35.28 -1.76
C ASP A 385 28.98 -34.70 -0.52
N GLY A 386 27.73 -34.24 -0.69
CA GLY A 386 26.88 -33.68 0.37
C GLY A 386 27.15 -32.21 0.67
N ASP A 387 28.00 -31.55 -0.11
CA ASP A 387 28.33 -30.13 0.03
C ASP A 387 27.14 -29.22 -0.35
N ILE A 388 26.33 -29.67 -1.33
CA ILE A 388 25.11 -29.01 -1.80
C ILE A 388 23.93 -29.98 -1.64
N GLU A 389 22.85 -29.53 -1.00
CA GLU A 389 21.66 -30.37 -0.75
C GLU A 389 20.81 -30.60 -2.01
N GLY A 390 20.89 -29.69 -2.99
CA GLY A 390 20.23 -29.79 -4.29
C GLY A 390 19.84 -28.43 -4.89
N ILE A 391 19.15 -28.48 -6.04
CA ILE A 391 18.61 -27.30 -6.73
C ILE A 391 17.09 -27.26 -6.57
N GLU A 392 16.60 -26.29 -5.81
CA GLU A 392 15.16 -26.04 -5.64
C GLU A 392 14.69 -24.94 -6.61
N VAL A 393 13.48 -25.09 -7.12
CA VAL A 393 12.83 -24.11 -8.00
C VAL A 393 11.43 -23.85 -7.50
N GLN A 394 11.13 -22.61 -7.12
CA GLN A 394 9.82 -22.13 -6.73
C GLN A 394 9.22 -21.30 -7.86
N ARG A 395 7.94 -21.54 -8.19
CA ARG A 395 7.20 -20.89 -9.28
C ARG A 395 6.06 -20.04 -8.69
N ASP A 396 5.32 -19.35 -9.56
CA ASP A 396 4.14 -18.54 -9.21
C ASP A 396 4.48 -17.40 -8.23
N LEU A 397 5.65 -16.80 -8.45
CA LEU A 397 6.15 -15.67 -7.69
C LEU A 397 6.14 -14.39 -8.55
N SER A 398 6.15 -13.25 -7.87
CA SER A 398 6.35 -11.94 -8.47
C SER A 398 7.39 -11.15 -7.70
N VAL A 399 8.07 -10.22 -8.35
CA VAL A 399 8.98 -9.27 -7.70
C VAL A 399 8.37 -7.89 -7.75
N ILE A 400 8.47 -7.17 -6.64
CA ILE A 400 8.12 -5.76 -6.52
C ILE A 400 9.40 -5.02 -6.16
N ALA A 401 9.66 -3.91 -6.85
CA ALA A 401 10.77 -3.02 -6.57
C ALA A 401 10.23 -1.62 -6.25
N ILE A 402 10.64 -1.07 -5.11
CA ILE A 402 10.45 0.34 -4.79
C ILE A 402 11.74 1.09 -5.12
N VAL A 403 11.62 2.21 -5.84
CA VAL A 403 12.77 2.95 -6.36
C VAL A 403 12.68 4.42 -5.94
N GLY A 404 13.79 5.00 -5.49
CA GLY A 404 13.90 6.42 -5.20
C GLY A 404 15.20 6.81 -4.51
N GLU A 405 15.85 7.87 -5.00
CA GLU A 405 17.08 8.40 -4.39
C GLU A 405 16.86 8.97 -2.98
N GLY A 406 15.62 9.34 -2.67
CA GLY A 406 15.24 9.82 -1.34
C GLY A 406 15.46 8.78 -0.24
N MET A 407 15.42 7.48 -0.56
CA MET A 407 15.56 6.40 0.43
C MET A 407 16.89 6.47 1.18
N LYS A 408 18.00 6.80 0.52
CA LYS A 408 19.32 6.95 1.14
C LYS A 408 19.37 8.03 2.23
N LYS A 409 18.48 9.01 2.16
CA LYS A 409 18.41 10.14 3.11
C LYS A 409 17.38 9.92 4.22
N HIS A 410 16.58 8.87 4.14
CA HIS A 410 15.47 8.61 5.05
C HIS A 410 15.60 7.22 5.67
N THR A 411 15.85 7.16 6.98
CA THR A 411 15.86 5.90 7.72
C THR A 411 14.46 5.32 7.84
N GLY A 412 14.37 3.99 7.91
CA GLY A 412 13.11 3.28 8.16
C GLY A 412 12.27 2.97 6.92
N VAL A 413 12.71 3.31 5.70
CA VAL A 413 11.97 2.98 4.46
C VAL A 413 11.78 1.47 4.29
N SER A 414 12.85 0.68 4.42
CA SER A 414 12.78 -0.79 4.34
C SER A 414 11.87 -1.35 5.44
N GLY A 415 12.00 -0.84 6.68
CA GLY A 415 11.12 -1.23 7.80
C GLY A 415 9.65 -0.92 7.53
N LYS A 416 9.35 0.24 6.93
CA LYS A 416 8.01 0.63 6.50
C LYS A 416 7.49 -0.34 5.44
N LEU A 417 8.27 -0.64 4.40
CA LEU A 417 7.89 -1.59 3.35
C LEU A 417 7.55 -2.97 3.94
N PHE A 418 8.45 -3.53 4.76
CA PHE A 418 8.25 -4.84 5.37
C PHE A 418 7.07 -4.86 6.34
N SER A 419 6.90 -3.81 7.16
CA SER A 419 5.76 -3.69 8.06
C SER A 419 4.44 -3.61 7.31
N VAL A 420 4.39 -2.86 6.19
CA VAL A 420 3.20 -2.72 5.37
C VAL A 420 2.77 -4.06 4.78
N LEU A 421 3.71 -4.82 4.21
CA LEU A 421 3.44 -6.14 3.66
C LEU A 421 2.99 -7.12 4.76
N GLY A 422 3.70 -7.16 5.89
CA GLY A 422 3.36 -8.03 7.03
C GLY A 422 2.00 -7.72 7.66
N LYS A 423 1.68 -6.44 7.89
CA LYS A 423 0.37 -6.00 8.42
C LYS A 423 -0.80 -6.38 7.49
N ASN A 424 -0.52 -6.60 6.20
CA ASN A 424 -1.50 -7.00 5.21
C ASN A 424 -1.49 -8.50 4.89
N GLY A 425 -0.77 -9.30 5.67
CA GLY A 425 -0.71 -10.75 5.52
C GLY A 425 0.05 -11.22 4.28
N ILE A 426 0.91 -10.38 3.70
CA ILE A 426 1.69 -10.70 2.51
C ILE A 426 3.05 -11.24 2.95
N ASN A 427 3.30 -12.52 2.66
CA ASN A 427 4.57 -13.15 2.98
C ASN A 427 5.67 -12.77 1.99
N ILE A 428 6.88 -12.55 2.49
CA ILE A 428 8.05 -12.20 1.69
C ILE A 428 8.94 -13.42 1.59
N VAL A 429 9.19 -13.86 0.36
CA VAL A 429 9.96 -15.07 0.04
C VAL A 429 11.45 -14.76 -0.05
N ALA A 430 11.80 -13.67 -0.72
CA ALA A 430 13.19 -13.22 -0.87
C ALA A 430 13.26 -11.69 -0.92
N THR A 431 14.41 -11.13 -0.60
CA THR A 431 14.67 -9.69 -0.64
C THR A 431 16.03 -9.42 -1.27
N ALA A 432 16.14 -8.29 -1.96
CA ALA A 432 17.42 -7.77 -2.42
C ALA A 432 17.45 -6.25 -2.23
N GLN A 433 18.53 -5.76 -1.64
CA GLN A 433 18.82 -4.33 -1.50
C GLN A 433 20.31 -4.15 -1.75
N GLY A 434 20.64 -3.31 -2.73
CA GLY A 434 22.03 -2.95 -3.02
C GLY A 434 22.55 -1.84 -2.09
N SER A 435 23.86 -1.61 -2.12
CA SER A 435 24.56 -0.57 -1.35
C SER A 435 24.22 0.86 -1.78
N SER A 436 23.58 1.04 -2.94
CA SER A 436 23.11 2.34 -3.42
C SER A 436 21.86 2.82 -2.67
N GLU A 437 21.14 1.92 -1.99
CA GLU A 437 19.81 2.15 -1.38
C GLU A 437 18.79 2.81 -2.33
N LEU A 438 19.06 2.76 -3.64
CA LEU A 438 18.20 3.33 -4.67
C LEU A 438 16.96 2.49 -4.93
N ASN A 439 17.07 1.19 -4.63
CA ASN A 439 16.08 0.18 -4.91
C ASN A 439 16.04 -0.84 -3.76
N ILE A 440 14.82 -1.19 -3.35
CA ILE A 440 14.54 -2.34 -2.48
C ILE A 440 13.56 -3.24 -3.24
N SER A 441 13.98 -4.47 -3.48
CA SER A 441 13.21 -5.48 -4.20
C SER A 441 12.78 -6.61 -3.28
N VAL A 442 11.52 -7.03 -3.39
CA VAL A 442 10.93 -8.12 -2.61
C VAL A 442 10.23 -9.10 -3.52
N VAL A 443 10.39 -10.39 -3.25
CA VAL A 443 9.71 -11.49 -3.95
C VAL A 443 8.55 -11.96 -3.09
N ILE A 444 7.37 -12.05 -3.67
CA ILE A 444 6.12 -12.44 -3.02
C ILE A 444 5.37 -13.45 -3.89
N ALA A 445 4.33 -14.09 -3.34
CA ALA A 445 3.44 -14.93 -4.13
C ALA A 445 2.68 -14.08 -5.17
N GLN A 446 2.53 -14.61 -6.39
CA GLN A 446 1.91 -13.89 -7.51
C GLN A 446 0.47 -13.44 -7.22
N LYS A 447 -0.29 -14.27 -6.49
CA LYS A 447 -1.67 -13.94 -6.06
C LYS A 447 -1.77 -12.65 -5.24
N ASP A 448 -0.71 -12.27 -4.55
CA ASP A 448 -0.69 -11.11 -3.65
C ASP A 448 -0.19 -9.82 -4.35
N LEU A 449 0.25 -9.91 -5.61
CA LEU A 449 0.89 -8.81 -6.35
C LEU A 449 0.05 -7.53 -6.38
N SER A 450 -1.24 -7.64 -6.76
CA SER A 450 -2.11 -6.48 -6.87
C SER A 450 -2.34 -5.81 -5.50
N LYS A 451 -2.58 -6.61 -4.45
CA LYS A 451 -2.73 -6.12 -3.08
C LYS A 451 -1.47 -5.40 -2.61
N ALA A 452 -0.31 -6.03 -2.81
CA ALA A 452 0.98 -5.48 -2.42
C ALA A 452 1.25 -4.13 -3.11
N LEU A 453 1.07 -4.04 -4.44
CA LEU A 453 1.29 -2.81 -5.18
C LEU A 453 0.39 -1.66 -4.68
N ASN A 454 -0.90 -1.92 -4.45
CA ASN A 454 -1.84 -0.90 -3.99
C ASN A 454 -1.51 -0.41 -2.57
N VAL A 455 -1.24 -1.32 -1.63
CA VAL A 455 -0.95 -0.93 -0.24
C VAL A 455 0.41 -0.21 -0.13
N ILE A 456 1.42 -0.65 -0.89
CA ILE A 456 2.72 0.07 -0.95
C ILE A 456 2.49 1.47 -1.55
N HIS A 457 1.77 1.57 -2.67
CA HIS A 457 1.52 2.86 -3.32
C HIS A 457 0.76 3.84 -2.39
N GLU A 458 -0.31 3.37 -1.75
CA GLU A 458 -1.05 4.15 -0.75
C GLU A 458 -0.14 4.63 0.39
N THR A 459 0.66 3.73 0.93
CA THR A 459 1.52 4.03 2.09
C THR A 459 2.66 5.00 1.76
N PHE A 460 3.16 5.02 0.54
CA PHE A 460 4.32 5.85 0.17
C PHE A 460 3.94 7.16 -0.53
N PHE A 461 2.83 7.20 -1.26
CA PHE A 461 2.41 8.40 -2.01
C PHE A 461 1.20 9.12 -1.43
N PHE A 462 0.34 8.44 -0.67
CA PHE A 462 -0.91 9.03 -0.14
C PHE A 462 -0.95 9.11 1.39
N SER A 463 0.04 8.54 2.10
CA SER A 463 0.12 8.63 3.57
C SER A 463 0.58 10.03 4.04
N GLN A 464 -0.29 11.01 3.90
CA GLN A 464 -0.49 11.99 4.98
C GLN A 464 -1.72 11.62 5.83
N LEU A 465 -2.62 10.76 5.32
CA LEU A 465 -3.84 10.32 6.01
C LEU A 465 -3.88 8.78 6.11
N ARG A 466 -3.81 8.24 7.32
CA ARG A 466 -4.06 6.83 7.64
C ARG A 466 -5.56 6.58 7.69
N SER A 467 -6.06 5.52 7.05
CA SER A 467 -7.48 5.12 7.17
C SER A 467 -7.67 4.05 8.24
N LEU A 468 -8.64 4.25 9.14
CA LEU A 468 -9.18 3.23 10.05
C LEU A 468 -10.52 2.75 9.52
N HIS A 469 -10.69 1.43 9.38
CA HIS A 469 -11.95 0.84 8.93
C HIS A 469 -12.75 0.38 10.15
N LEU A 470 -13.80 1.14 10.48
CA LEU A 470 -14.62 0.95 11.67
C LEU A 470 -15.85 0.09 11.35
N TYR A 471 -16.04 -0.97 12.14
CA TYR A 471 -17.24 -1.78 12.20
C TYR A 471 -17.92 -1.56 13.54
N LEU A 472 -19.08 -0.91 13.55
CA LEU A 472 -19.80 -0.55 14.77
C LEU A 472 -20.98 -1.50 15.02
N VAL A 473 -20.93 -2.25 16.11
CA VAL A 473 -22.09 -3.05 16.58
C VAL A 473 -22.69 -2.36 17.80
N GLY A 474 -24.00 -2.13 17.77
CA GLY A 474 -24.71 -1.40 18.82
C GLY A 474 -25.00 0.06 18.45
N ALA A 475 -25.80 0.29 17.41
CA ALA A 475 -26.32 1.61 17.05
C ALA A 475 -27.43 2.14 18.01
N GLY A 476 -27.27 1.87 19.31
CA GLY A 476 -28.13 2.36 20.40
C GLY A 476 -27.69 3.73 20.91
N LEU A 477 -27.88 4.01 22.21
CA LEU A 477 -27.55 5.30 22.80
C LEU A 477 -26.06 5.66 22.62
N ILE A 478 -25.15 4.79 23.05
CA ILE A 478 -23.70 5.04 22.97
C ILE A 478 -23.23 5.08 21.51
N GLY A 479 -23.63 4.10 20.68
CA GLY A 479 -23.22 4.06 19.27
C GLY A 479 -23.69 5.27 18.46
N LYS A 480 -24.92 5.75 18.67
CA LYS A 480 -25.42 6.98 18.01
C LYS A 480 -24.63 8.22 18.45
N THR A 481 -24.32 8.33 19.74
CA THR A 481 -23.50 9.44 20.25
C THR A 481 -22.08 9.39 19.70
N LEU A 482 -21.48 8.20 19.62
CA LEU A 482 -20.16 7.99 19.01
C LEU A 482 -20.13 8.46 17.55
N LEU A 483 -21.13 8.08 16.74
CA LEU A 483 -21.23 8.52 15.34
C LEU A 483 -21.31 10.04 15.22
N LYS A 484 -22.10 10.71 16.08
CA LYS A 484 -22.17 12.19 16.12
C LYS A 484 -20.82 12.81 16.44
N GLN A 485 -20.10 12.28 17.43
CA GLN A 485 -18.78 12.78 17.82
C GLN A 485 -17.74 12.58 16.70
N LEU A 486 -17.75 11.42 16.03
CA LEU A 486 -16.89 11.13 14.89
C LEU A 486 -17.14 12.10 13.72
N ALA A 487 -18.41 12.33 13.37
CA ALA A 487 -18.80 13.27 12.32
C ALA A 487 -18.29 14.69 12.61
N GLY A 488 -18.39 15.14 13.87
CA GLY A 488 -17.92 16.46 14.28
C GLY A 488 -16.40 16.65 14.25
N GLN A 489 -15.62 15.56 14.23
CA GLN A 489 -14.16 15.60 14.34
C GLN A 489 -13.41 15.14 13.07
N GLU A 490 -14.11 14.77 11.99
CA GLU A 490 -13.49 14.25 10.77
C GLU A 490 -12.39 15.18 10.21
N LYS A 491 -12.67 16.49 10.10
CA LYS A 491 -11.70 17.48 9.61
C LYS A 491 -10.50 17.64 10.53
N PHE A 492 -10.72 17.59 11.85
CA PHE A 492 -9.64 17.72 12.83
C PHE A 492 -8.71 16.51 12.77
N LEU A 493 -9.27 15.29 12.74
CA LEU A 493 -8.50 14.06 12.61
C LEU A 493 -7.69 14.03 11.32
N ALA A 494 -8.29 14.44 10.21
CA ALA A 494 -7.57 14.50 8.94
C ALA A 494 -6.40 15.50 9.00
N ASN A 495 -6.67 16.73 9.40
CA ASN A 495 -5.68 17.81 9.30
C ASN A 495 -4.57 17.74 10.36
N TYR A 496 -4.88 17.30 11.58
CA TYR A 496 -3.95 17.37 12.71
C TYR A 496 -3.45 16.02 13.20
N ARG A 497 -4.17 14.93 12.90
CA ARG A 497 -3.76 13.56 13.28
C ARG A 497 -3.37 12.71 12.09
N GLY A 498 -3.54 13.21 10.87
CA GLY A 498 -3.28 12.43 9.67
C GLY A 498 -4.14 11.16 9.65
N LEU A 499 -5.40 11.24 10.07
CA LEU A 499 -6.27 10.08 10.33
C LEU A 499 -7.65 10.28 9.72
N LYS A 500 -8.16 9.27 9.01
CA LYS A 500 -9.52 9.20 8.49
C LYS A 500 -10.22 7.95 9.03
N VAL A 501 -11.32 8.12 9.74
CA VAL A 501 -12.15 7.00 10.20
C VAL A 501 -13.24 6.74 9.16
N LYS A 502 -13.21 5.57 8.52
CA LYS A 502 -14.22 5.12 7.56
C LYS A 502 -15.13 4.12 8.25
N LEU A 503 -16.41 4.45 8.40
CA LEU A 503 -17.41 3.48 8.86
C LEU A 503 -17.69 2.50 7.71
N VAL A 504 -17.34 1.23 7.86
CA VAL A 504 -17.51 0.20 6.82
C VAL A 504 -18.70 -0.69 7.12
N GLY A 505 -18.99 -0.93 8.39
CA GLY A 505 -20.16 -1.71 8.79
C GLY A 505 -20.83 -1.14 10.03
N ILE A 506 -22.14 -1.29 10.10
CA ILE A 506 -22.95 -0.91 11.24
C ILE A 506 -24.05 -1.94 11.48
N ALA A 507 -24.26 -2.33 12.74
CA ALA A 507 -25.31 -3.27 13.14
C ALA A 507 -26.04 -2.84 14.42
N ASN A 508 -27.31 -3.21 14.52
CA ASN A 508 -28.13 -3.14 15.73
C ASN A 508 -28.88 -4.47 15.92
N SER A 509 -29.72 -4.58 16.94
CA SER A 509 -30.46 -5.82 17.23
C SER A 509 -31.39 -6.30 16.11
N ARG A 510 -31.74 -5.45 15.15
CA ARG A 510 -32.69 -5.75 14.06
C ARG A 510 -32.06 -5.82 12.68
N LYS A 511 -31.10 -4.95 12.39
CA LYS A 511 -30.51 -4.77 11.06
C LYS A 511 -28.98 -4.68 11.09
N GLN A 512 -28.37 -5.02 9.96
CA GLN A 512 -26.95 -4.85 9.68
C GLN A 512 -26.71 -4.33 8.26
N LEU A 513 -25.62 -3.57 8.08
CA LEU A 513 -25.19 -3.03 6.80
C LEU A 513 -23.66 -3.05 6.72
N ILE A 514 -23.12 -3.46 5.57
CA ILE A 514 -21.70 -3.40 5.23
C ILE A 514 -21.55 -2.75 3.86
N ASP A 515 -20.66 -1.78 3.76
CA ASP A 515 -20.24 -1.15 2.50
C ASP A 515 -18.72 -0.93 2.54
N GLU A 516 -17.99 -1.65 1.68
CA GLU A 516 -16.53 -1.58 1.58
C GLU A 516 -16.03 -0.18 1.17
N ALA A 517 -16.82 0.55 0.36
CA ALA A 517 -16.48 1.92 -0.04
C ALA A 517 -16.62 2.92 1.13
N GLY A 518 -17.38 2.55 2.16
CA GLY A 518 -17.66 3.33 3.35
C GLY A 518 -19.07 3.90 3.39
N ILE A 519 -19.68 3.83 4.57
CA ILE A 519 -20.98 4.37 4.91
C ILE A 519 -20.79 5.82 5.40
N PRO A 520 -21.47 6.82 4.81
CA PRO A 520 -21.44 8.19 5.30
C PRO A 520 -21.91 8.27 6.75
N ILE A 521 -21.04 8.72 7.67
CA ILE A 521 -21.30 8.68 9.13
C ILE A 521 -22.57 9.45 9.51
N ASN A 522 -22.84 10.59 8.85
CA ASN A 522 -24.02 11.42 9.11
C ASN A 522 -25.34 10.73 8.75
N GLU A 523 -25.32 9.81 7.77
CA GLU A 523 -26.50 9.13 7.24
C GLU A 523 -26.55 7.66 7.69
N ALA A 524 -25.57 7.18 8.45
CA ALA A 524 -25.37 5.76 8.74
C ALA A 524 -26.58 5.10 9.41
N ILE A 525 -27.27 5.81 10.31
CA ILE A 525 -28.47 5.28 11.00
C ILE A 525 -29.66 5.18 10.03
N GLU A 526 -29.83 6.16 9.16
CA GLU A 526 -30.90 6.18 8.16
C GLU A 526 -30.67 5.07 7.12
N LEU A 527 -29.45 4.98 6.58
CA LEU A 527 -29.06 3.93 5.64
C LEU A 527 -29.17 2.52 6.24
N LEU A 528 -28.82 2.34 7.52
CA LEU A 528 -29.04 1.06 8.22
C LEU A 528 -30.53 0.71 8.29
N ASN A 529 -31.40 1.69 8.54
CA ASN A 529 -32.83 1.45 8.63
C ASN A 529 -33.47 1.19 7.25
N GLU A 530 -33.02 1.86 6.21
CA GLU A 530 -33.58 1.75 4.85
C GLU A 530 -33.02 0.55 4.08
N LYS A 531 -31.68 0.42 4.03
CA LYS A 531 -30.96 -0.53 3.18
C LYS A 531 -30.37 -1.72 3.96
N GLY A 532 -30.40 -1.69 5.29
CA GLY A 532 -29.87 -2.75 6.12
C GLY A 532 -30.66 -4.06 5.99
N ASN A 533 -29.93 -5.16 5.90
CA ASN A 533 -30.45 -6.52 5.94
C ASN A 533 -30.80 -6.91 7.39
N PRO A 534 -31.64 -7.94 7.61
CA PRO A 534 -31.87 -8.49 8.95
C PRO A 534 -30.55 -8.82 9.66
N ASN A 535 -30.46 -8.51 10.95
CA ASN A 535 -29.24 -8.75 11.73
C ASN A 535 -28.99 -10.26 11.89
N GLN A 536 -27.81 -10.69 11.46
CA GLN A 536 -27.25 -12.03 11.62
C GLN A 536 -25.78 -11.86 12.00
N ILE A 537 -25.52 -11.79 13.31
CA ILE A 537 -24.23 -11.35 13.83
C ILE A 537 -23.08 -12.26 13.38
N ASP A 538 -23.27 -13.58 13.35
CA ASP A 538 -22.25 -14.52 12.86
C ASP A 538 -21.85 -14.21 11.41
N THR A 539 -22.83 -14.05 10.53
CA THR A 539 -22.62 -13.69 9.12
C THR A 539 -21.95 -12.33 8.98
N PHE A 540 -22.31 -11.36 9.82
CA PHE A 540 -21.67 -10.04 9.84
C PHE A 540 -20.19 -10.15 10.22
N ILE A 541 -19.88 -10.89 11.28
CA ILE A 541 -18.50 -11.13 11.75
C ILE A 541 -17.67 -11.87 10.70
N GLU A 542 -18.21 -12.91 10.07
CA GLU A 542 -17.50 -13.62 8.99
C GLU A 542 -17.24 -12.70 7.80
N LYS A 543 -18.20 -11.84 7.42
CA LYS A 543 -17.98 -10.88 6.34
C LYS A 543 -16.88 -9.86 6.67
N ILE A 544 -16.78 -9.42 7.92
CA ILE A 544 -15.68 -8.55 8.37
C ILE A 544 -14.33 -9.24 8.18
N LYS A 545 -14.23 -10.52 8.58
CA LYS A 545 -13.00 -11.31 8.43
C LYS A 545 -12.65 -11.56 6.95
N GLU A 546 -13.64 -11.81 6.10
CA GLU A 546 -13.45 -11.97 4.65
C GLU A 546 -12.91 -10.71 3.98
N LEU A 547 -13.45 -9.54 4.33
CA LEU A 547 -13.02 -8.26 3.76
C LEU A 547 -11.56 -7.93 4.13
N ASN A 548 -11.13 -8.29 5.35
CA ASN A 548 -9.75 -8.16 5.82
C ASN A 548 -9.13 -6.78 5.50
N LEU A 549 -9.90 -5.71 5.76
CA LEU A 549 -9.47 -4.35 5.47
C LEU A 549 -8.32 -3.91 6.40
N PRO A 550 -7.38 -3.07 5.91
CA PRO A 550 -6.24 -2.64 6.71
C PRO A 550 -6.68 -1.77 7.89
N ASN A 551 -6.02 -1.90 9.05
CA ASN A 551 -6.35 -1.16 10.27
C ASN A 551 -7.84 -1.26 10.67
N ALA A 552 -8.42 -2.47 10.55
CA ALA A 552 -9.80 -2.74 10.93
C ALA A 552 -9.99 -2.67 12.46
N VAL A 553 -11.08 -2.01 12.85
CA VAL A 553 -11.49 -1.83 14.25
C VAL A 553 -12.95 -2.27 14.40
N PHE A 554 -13.19 -3.20 15.31
CA PHE A 554 -14.52 -3.61 15.73
C PHE A 554 -14.90 -2.89 17.03
N ALA A 555 -15.91 -2.03 16.97
CA ALA A 555 -16.43 -1.32 18.13
C ALA A 555 -17.73 -1.97 18.61
N ASP A 556 -17.69 -2.62 19.78
CA ASP A 556 -18.87 -3.22 20.42
C ASP A 556 -19.46 -2.27 21.45
N CYS A 557 -20.41 -1.45 21.02
CA CYS A 557 -21.19 -0.53 21.85
C CYS A 557 -22.53 -1.12 22.30
N THR A 558 -22.63 -2.45 22.41
CA THR A 558 -23.85 -3.13 22.87
C THR A 558 -23.86 -3.33 24.40
N ALA A 559 -25.05 -3.66 24.93
CA ALA A 559 -25.21 -4.23 26.27
C ALA A 559 -25.42 -5.76 26.21
N ASP A 560 -25.17 -6.37 25.05
CA ASP A 560 -25.40 -7.79 24.80
C ASP A 560 -24.29 -8.61 25.49
N LYS A 561 -24.69 -9.67 26.19
CA LYS A 561 -23.77 -10.52 26.95
C LYS A 561 -23.07 -11.56 26.09
N GLU A 562 -23.45 -11.72 24.82
CA GLU A 562 -22.93 -12.79 23.96
C GLU A 562 -21.92 -12.32 22.91
N ILE A 563 -21.92 -11.02 22.54
CA ILE A 563 -21.07 -10.48 21.45
C ILE A 563 -19.58 -10.75 21.66
N TYR A 564 -19.11 -10.77 22.92
CA TYR A 564 -17.71 -11.01 23.23
C TYR A 564 -17.19 -12.38 22.78
N HIS A 565 -18.06 -13.37 22.57
CA HIS A 565 -17.67 -14.69 22.05
C HIS A 565 -17.00 -14.59 20.66
N HIS A 566 -17.28 -13.54 19.90
CA HIS A 566 -16.67 -13.32 18.58
C HIS A 566 -15.29 -12.67 18.65
N TYR A 567 -14.89 -12.06 19.77
CA TYR A 567 -13.65 -11.29 19.88
C TYR A 567 -12.41 -12.13 19.57
N LEU A 568 -12.37 -13.38 20.05
CA LEU A 568 -11.24 -14.28 19.79
C LEU A 568 -11.04 -14.52 18.28
N GLY A 569 -12.14 -14.70 17.54
CA GLY A 569 -12.11 -14.88 16.09
C GLY A 569 -11.66 -13.62 15.35
N LEU A 570 -12.07 -12.44 15.84
CA LEU A 570 -11.63 -11.14 15.31
C LEU A 570 -10.13 -10.94 15.52
N PHE A 571 -9.61 -11.20 16.73
CA PHE A 571 -8.17 -11.10 17.01
C PHE A 571 -7.34 -12.05 16.16
N LYS A 572 -7.78 -13.30 15.99
CA LYS A 572 -7.10 -14.29 15.14
C LYS A 572 -6.99 -13.85 13.68
N SER A 573 -7.93 -12.99 13.25
CA SER A 573 -8.02 -12.39 11.90
C SER A 573 -7.45 -10.96 11.85
N ASN A 574 -6.60 -10.59 12.81
CA ASN A 574 -5.89 -9.31 12.85
C ASN A 574 -6.78 -8.05 12.95
N ILE A 575 -7.97 -8.17 13.56
CA ILE A 575 -8.90 -7.05 13.81
C ILE A 575 -8.80 -6.61 15.27
N SER A 576 -8.64 -5.31 15.52
CA SER A 576 -8.63 -4.75 16.88
C SER A 576 -10.05 -4.55 17.42
N VAL A 577 -10.25 -4.66 18.73
CA VAL A 577 -11.56 -4.49 19.38
C VAL A 577 -11.52 -3.31 20.36
N VAL A 578 -12.55 -2.47 20.30
CA VAL A 578 -12.83 -1.42 21.28
C VAL A 578 -14.20 -1.68 21.88
N THR A 579 -14.34 -1.64 23.21
CA THR A 579 -15.65 -1.90 23.82
C THR A 579 -15.91 -1.19 25.16
N PRO A 580 -17.08 -0.56 25.35
CA PRO A 580 -17.64 -0.22 26.66
C PRO A 580 -18.30 -1.39 27.40
N ASN A 581 -18.38 -2.57 26.77
CA ASN A 581 -18.98 -3.76 27.35
C ASN A 581 -18.01 -4.44 28.33
N LYS A 582 -18.48 -4.59 29.58
CA LYS A 582 -17.67 -5.10 30.70
C LYS A 582 -17.61 -6.62 30.73
N VAL A 583 -18.48 -7.32 29.99
CA VAL A 583 -18.64 -8.77 30.11
C VAL A 583 -17.33 -9.50 29.80
N ALA A 584 -16.65 -9.15 28.71
CA ALA A 584 -15.38 -9.77 28.32
C ALA A 584 -14.29 -9.64 29.40
N ASN A 585 -14.23 -8.48 30.08
CA ASN A 585 -13.17 -8.17 31.05
C ASN A 585 -13.50 -8.60 32.49
N SER A 586 -14.79 -8.78 32.80
CA SER A 586 -15.26 -9.23 34.12
C SER A 586 -15.71 -10.69 34.14
N GLY A 587 -15.78 -11.39 33.01
CA GLY A 587 -16.15 -12.81 32.92
C GLY A 587 -15.12 -13.77 33.52
N PRO A 588 -15.19 -15.08 33.23
CA PRO A 588 -14.24 -16.07 33.74
C PRO A 588 -12.78 -15.69 33.42
N TYR A 589 -11.87 -15.82 34.39
CA TYR A 589 -10.47 -15.36 34.22
C TYR A 589 -9.77 -16.03 33.02
N LYS A 590 -10.06 -17.31 32.78
CA LYS A 590 -9.48 -18.06 31.65
C LYS A 590 -9.79 -17.40 30.30
N GLN A 591 -11.02 -16.95 30.09
CA GLN A 591 -11.44 -16.30 28.85
C GLN A 591 -10.82 -14.91 28.72
N TYR A 592 -10.82 -14.13 29.81
CA TYR A 592 -10.12 -12.84 29.87
C TYR A 592 -8.64 -12.98 29.45
N ALA A 593 -7.93 -13.93 30.06
CA ALA A 593 -6.52 -14.19 29.77
C ALA A 593 -6.30 -14.62 28.31
N GLU A 594 -7.16 -15.47 27.76
CA GLU A 594 -7.08 -15.94 26.37
C GLU A 594 -7.24 -14.78 25.37
N LEU A 595 -8.22 -13.90 25.59
CA LEU A 595 -8.46 -12.72 24.74
C LEU A 595 -7.24 -11.80 24.72
N HIS A 596 -6.71 -11.48 25.91
CA HIS A 596 -5.54 -10.60 26.08
C HIS A 596 -4.27 -11.18 25.47
N GLN A 597 -3.99 -12.46 25.73
CA GLN A 597 -2.82 -13.14 25.19
C GLN A 597 -2.88 -13.25 23.66
N THR A 598 -4.07 -13.55 23.11
CA THR A 598 -4.26 -13.63 21.65
C THR A 598 -4.07 -12.26 20.99
N ALA A 599 -4.62 -11.20 21.58
CA ALA A 599 -4.45 -9.84 21.08
C ALA A 599 -2.95 -9.47 21.02
N LEU A 600 -2.20 -9.76 22.08
CA LEU A 600 -0.76 -9.54 22.14
C LEU A 600 0.00 -10.35 21.08
N GLN A 601 -0.27 -11.65 20.96
CA GLN A 601 0.40 -12.54 19.99
C GLN A 601 0.16 -12.12 18.54
N LYS A 602 -1.04 -11.62 18.23
CA LYS A 602 -1.43 -11.18 16.89
C LYS A 602 -1.03 -9.74 16.58
N GLY A 603 -0.52 -9.01 17.56
CA GLY A 603 -0.17 -7.59 17.42
C GLY A 603 -1.37 -6.67 17.22
N VAL A 604 -2.57 -7.10 17.61
CA VAL A 604 -3.79 -6.28 17.62
C VAL A 604 -4.04 -5.67 18.99
N LYS A 605 -4.98 -4.74 19.09
CA LYS A 605 -5.32 -4.08 20.34
C LYS A 605 -6.70 -4.48 20.83
N PHE A 606 -6.81 -4.62 22.15
CA PHE A 606 -8.07 -4.77 22.86
C PHE A 606 -8.19 -3.61 23.85
N LEU A 607 -9.05 -2.63 23.55
CA LEU A 607 -9.20 -1.40 24.33
C LEU A 607 -10.59 -1.32 24.95
N TYR A 608 -10.65 -0.83 26.18
CA TYR A 608 -11.87 -0.82 26.98
C TYR A 608 -11.78 0.21 28.11
N GLU A 609 -11.25 1.41 27.82
CA GLU A 609 -11.08 2.48 28.82
C GLU A 609 -12.38 2.72 29.60
N THR A 610 -13.49 2.67 28.88
CA THR A 610 -14.83 2.99 29.41
C THR A 610 -15.47 1.88 30.25
N ASN A 611 -14.78 0.74 30.44
CA ASN A 611 -15.23 -0.29 31.36
C ASN A 611 -15.20 0.17 32.82
N VAL A 612 -14.33 1.12 33.17
CA VAL A 612 -14.25 1.69 34.52
C VAL A 612 -14.17 3.21 34.42
N GLY A 613 -15.07 3.93 35.09
CA GLY A 613 -15.02 5.39 35.11
C GLY A 613 -15.64 6.10 33.89
N ALA A 614 -16.40 5.39 33.05
CA ALA A 614 -17.10 5.93 31.88
C ALA A 614 -16.17 6.60 30.86
N GLY A 615 -15.93 7.92 30.95
CA GLY A 615 -14.98 8.64 30.09
C GLY A 615 -13.66 9.02 30.78
N LEU A 616 -13.49 8.67 32.06
CA LEU A 616 -12.29 8.96 32.82
C LEU A 616 -11.12 8.06 32.36
N PRO A 617 -9.88 8.58 32.29
CA PRO A 617 -8.71 7.83 31.84
C PRO A 617 -8.15 6.92 32.97
N VAL A 618 -8.97 6.02 33.49
CA VAL A 618 -8.62 5.11 34.58
C VAL A 618 -7.68 4.00 34.11
N ILE A 619 -8.04 3.27 33.06
CA ILE A 619 -7.31 2.08 32.59
C ILE A 619 -5.98 2.51 31.99
N ASN A 620 -5.96 3.50 31.10
CA ASN A 620 -4.73 4.03 30.50
C ASN A 620 -3.75 4.57 31.56
N THR A 621 -4.25 5.27 32.59
CA THR A 621 -3.39 5.75 33.69
C THR A 621 -2.78 4.58 34.46
N LEU A 622 -3.60 3.59 34.80
CA LEU A 622 -3.15 2.37 35.49
C LEU A 622 -2.10 1.62 34.67
N GLN A 623 -2.34 1.41 33.38
CA GLN A 623 -1.39 0.75 32.47
C GLN A 623 -0.10 1.56 32.32
N GLY A 624 -0.17 2.89 32.29
CA GLY A 624 1.01 3.77 32.27
C GLY A 624 1.88 3.62 33.53
N LEU A 625 1.25 3.51 34.71
CA LEU A 625 1.95 3.26 35.97
C LEU A 625 2.68 1.90 35.93
N ILE A 626 1.99 0.84 35.49
CA ILE A 626 2.59 -0.51 35.33
C ILE A 626 3.76 -0.47 34.34
N ALA A 627 3.56 0.13 33.16
CA ALA A 627 4.58 0.20 32.11
C ALA A 627 5.84 0.95 32.57
N SER A 628 5.70 1.91 33.48
CA SER A 628 6.81 2.62 34.10
C SER A 628 7.49 1.87 35.27
N GLY A 629 7.04 0.66 35.58
CA GLY A 629 7.55 -0.20 36.65
C GLY A 629 7.07 0.14 38.06
N ASP A 630 5.98 0.89 38.22
CA ASP A 630 5.38 1.16 39.53
C ASP A 630 4.62 -0.07 40.08
N ARG A 631 4.37 -0.11 41.39
CA ARG A 631 3.69 -1.22 42.07
C ARG A 631 2.55 -0.72 42.93
N PHE A 632 1.37 -1.29 42.71
CA PHE A 632 0.16 -0.95 43.46
C PHE A 632 0.17 -1.58 44.85
N GLU A 633 -0.18 -0.78 45.85
CA GLU A 633 -0.37 -1.21 47.23
C GLU A 633 -1.87 -1.26 47.58
N LYS A 634 -2.61 -0.25 47.10
CA LYS A 634 -4.05 -0.12 47.34
C LYS A 634 -4.73 0.53 46.14
N ILE A 635 -5.91 0.03 45.77
CA ILE A 635 -6.82 0.70 44.84
C ILE A 635 -8.13 0.90 45.55
N GLU A 636 -8.60 2.14 45.62
CA GLU A 636 -9.90 2.47 46.18
C GLU A 636 -10.75 3.17 45.12
N GLY A 637 -12.05 2.92 45.14
CA GLY A 637 -12.95 3.62 44.23
C GLY A 637 -14.39 3.70 44.69
N VAL A 638 -15.00 4.85 44.45
CA VAL A 638 -16.45 5.02 44.33
C VAL A 638 -16.77 4.91 42.85
N LEU A 639 -17.25 3.72 42.45
CA LEU A 639 -17.31 3.31 41.03
C LEU A 639 -18.74 3.30 40.46
N SER A 640 -19.75 3.72 41.22
CA SER A 640 -21.15 3.80 40.79
C SER A 640 -21.67 5.23 40.95
N GLY A 641 -22.12 5.82 39.84
CA GLY A 641 -22.77 7.13 39.85
C GLY A 641 -24.07 7.14 40.66
N THR A 642 -24.86 6.06 40.58
CA THR A 642 -26.11 5.88 41.33
C THR A 642 -25.86 5.89 42.84
N LEU A 643 -24.92 5.06 43.31
CA LEU A 643 -24.59 4.97 44.73
C LEU A 643 -23.90 6.24 45.23
N SER A 644 -23.06 6.85 44.39
CA SER A 644 -22.46 8.16 44.68
C SER A 644 -23.55 9.21 44.91
N PHE A 645 -24.54 9.30 44.02
CA PHE A 645 -25.67 10.22 44.18
C PHE A 645 -26.45 9.97 45.47
N ILE A 646 -26.83 8.71 45.73
CA ILE A 646 -27.60 8.33 46.92
C ILE A 646 -26.85 8.76 48.20
N PHE A 647 -25.59 8.38 48.37
CA PHE A 647 -24.84 8.66 49.59
C PHE A 647 -24.27 10.09 49.68
N ASN A 648 -24.32 10.87 48.59
CA ASN A 648 -24.08 12.31 48.64
C ASN A 648 -25.34 13.08 49.08
N GLN A 649 -26.54 12.59 48.75
CA GLN A 649 -27.80 13.22 49.11
C GLN A 649 -28.37 12.76 50.46
N PHE A 650 -27.96 11.58 50.93
CA PHE A 650 -28.38 11.02 52.20
C PHE A 650 -27.62 11.68 53.36
N VAL A 651 -28.31 12.59 54.06
CA VAL A 651 -27.82 13.39 55.18
C VAL A 651 -28.78 13.26 56.38
N PRO A 652 -28.36 13.57 57.62
CA PRO A 652 -29.23 13.49 58.79
C PRO A 652 -30.57 14.21 58.59
N GLY A 653 -31.66 13.55 58.96
CA GLY A 653 -33.03 14.07 58.86
C GLY A 653 -33.74 13.84 57.51
N LYS A 654 -33.11 13.14 56.55
CA LYS A 654 -33.77 12.67 55.32
C LYS A 654 -34.02 11.16 55.38
N SER A 655 -35.17 10.71 54.84
CA SER A 655 -35.45 9.28 54.69
C SER A 655 -34.58 8.65 53.59
N PHE A 656 -34.01 7.48 53.84
CA PHE A 656 -33.23 6.76 52.83
C PHE A 656 -34.10 6.32 51.65
N MET A 657 -35.35 5.91 51.94
CA MET A 657 -36.35 5.55 50.94
C MET A 657 -36.60 6.71 49.96
N GLU A 658 -36.78 7.93 50.47
CA GLU A 658 -37.00 9.13 49.66
C GLU A 658 -35.81 9.44 48.75
N VAL A 659 -34.58 9.26 49.24
CA VAL A 659 -33.37 9.49 48.45
C VAL A 659 -33.23 8.47 47.32
N VAL A 660 -33.50 7.18 47.59
CA VAL A 660 -33.50 6.12 46.57
C VAL A 660 -34.60 6.37 45.54
N LYS A 661 -35.79 6.77 45.98
CA LYS A 661 -36.91 7.13 45.09
C LYS A 661 -36.56 8.32 44.21
N GLN A 662 -35.94 9.36 44.78
CA GLN A 662 -35.46 10.51 44.02
C GLN A 662 -34.40 10.11 42.98
N ALA A 663 -33.48 9.19 43.32
CA ALA A 663 -32.50 8.68 42.37
C ALA A 663 -33.18 7.96 41.19
N LYS A 664 -34.23 7.18 41.47
CA LYS A 664 -35.06 6.52 40.45
C LYS A 664 -35.81 7.51 39.56
N GLU A 665 -36.46 8.52 40.15
CA GLU A 665 -37.19 9.57 39.42
C GLU A 665 -36.27 10.40 38.51
N LYS A 666 -35.01 10.60 38.91
CA LYS A 666 -33.98 11.24 38.11
C LYS A 666 -33.33 10.33 37.06
N GLY A 667 -33.74 9.05 37.00
CA GLY A 667 -33.22 8.06 36.06
C GLY A 667 -31.79 7.62 36.34
N TYR A 668 -31.32 7.73 37.58
CA TYR A 668 -30.00 7.20 37.97
C TYR A 668 -30.01 5.70 38.24
N THR A 669 -31.12 5.16 38.72
CA THR A 669 -31.23 3.71 39.00
C THR A 669 -31.72 2.94 37.78
N GLU A 670 -31.45 1.64 37.77
CA GLU A 670 -32.18 0.68 36.95
C GLU A 670 -33.69 0.66 37.30
N PRO A 671 -34.56 0.06 36.47
CA PRO A 671 -35.99 -0.06 36.76
C PRO A 671 -36.28 -0.64 38.14
N ASP A 672 -35.42 -1.57 38.59
CA ASP A 672 -35.35 -2.08 39.94
C ASP A 672 -34.09 -1.54 40.67
N PRO A 673 -34.24 -0.60 41.63
CA PRO A 673 -33.10 -0.01 42.34
C PRO A 673 -32.24 -1.02 43.12
N ARG A 674 -32.75 -2.23 43.38
CA ARG A 674 -31.98 -3.29 44.05
C ARG A 674 -30.79 -3.74 43.23
N GLU A 675 -30.84 -3.64 41.90
CA GLU A 675 -29.71 -3.99 41.04
C GLU A 675 -28.52 -3.07 41.28
N ASP A 676 -28.74 -1.76 41.42
CA ASP A 676 -27.70 -0.80 41.80
C ASP A 676 -27.20 -1.02 43.24
N LEU A 677 -28.13 -1.22 44.17
CA LEU A 677 -27.85 -1.39 45.61
C LEU A 677 -27.17 -2.73 45.94
N SER A 678 -27.16 -3.69 45.01
CA SER A 678 -26.45 -4.96 45.15
C SER A 678 -24.92 -4.80 45.20
N GLY A 679 -24.39 -3.71 44.64
CA GLY A 679 -22.94 -3.51 44.48
C GLY A 679 -22.31 -4.33 43.36
N MET A 680 -23.09 -5.11 42.58
CA MET A 680 -22.55 -6.01 41.56
C MET A 680 -21.82 -5.28 40.41
N ASP A 681 -22.30 -4.11 39.98
CA ASP A 681 -21.61 -3.29 38.98
C ASP A 681 -20.26 -2.77 39.49
N VAL A 682 -20.22 -2.32 40.75
CA VAL A 682 -19.00 -1.91 41.45
C VAL A 682 -18.01 -3.09 41.52
N ALA A 683 -18.51 -4.30 41.81
CA ALA A 683 -17.73 -5.52 41.83
C ALA A 683 -17.10 -5.83 40.47
N ARG A 684 -17.84 -5.68 39.36
CA ARG A 684 -17.27 -5.88 38.01
C ARG A 684 -16.12 -4.90 37.75
N LYS A 685 -16.29 -3.63 38.11
CA LYS A 685 -15.32 -2.57 37.83
C LYS A 685 -14.02 -2.76 38.62
N ILE A 686 -14.11 -3.06 39.92
CA ILE A 686 -12.90 -3.32 40.72
C ILE A 686 -12.22 -4.63 40.32
N LEU A 687 -12.97 -5.65 39.89
CA LEU A 687 -12.40 -6.88 39.35
C LEU A 687 -11.56 -6.62 38.09
N ILE A 688 -12.07 -5.79 37.17
CA ILE A 688 -11.34 -5.37 35.97
C ILE A 688 -10.03 -4.69 36.36
N LEU A 689 -10.07 -3.68 37.26
CA LEU A 689 -8.84 -3.01 37.74
C LEU A 689 -7.84 -3.98 38.39
N SER A 690 -8.34 -4.92 39.17
CA SER A 690 -7.50 -5.91 39.86
C SER A 690 -6.80 -6.85 38.88
N ARG A 691 -7.48 -7.24 37.80
CA ARG A 691 -6.91 -8.07 36.73
C ARG A 691 -5.90 -7.29 35.89
N GLU A 692 -6.13 -6.00 35.64
CA GLU A 692 -5.18 -5.14 34.92
C GLU A 692 -3.83 -5.05 35.63
N ILE A 693 -3.80 -5.02 36.97
CA ILE A 693 -2.54 -5.03 37.73
C ILE A 693 -1.91 -6.43 37.85
N GLY A 694 -2.47 -7.44 37.17
CA GLY A 694 -1.92 -8.79 37.06
C GLY A 694 -2.47 -9.82 38.05
N LEU A 695 -3.51 -9.50 38.84
CA LEU A 695 -4.10 -10.46 39.78
C LEU A 695 -5.04 -11.44 39.08
N LYS A 696 -5.01 -12.71 39.53
CA LYS A 696 -5.84 -13.80 39.01
C LYS A 696 -7.07 -14.01 39.88
N LEU A 697 -7.97 -13.04 39.89
CA LEU A 697 -9.17 -13.05 40.73
C LEU A 697 -10.42 -13.42 39.93
N GLU A 698 -11.37 -14.06 40.61
CA GLU A 698 -12.73 -14.36 40.18
C GLU A 698 -13.76 -13.61 41.04
N PHE A 699 -15.02 -13.59 40.62
CA PHE A 699 -16.10 -12.97 41.41
C PHE A 699 -16.24 -13.55 42.81
N SER A 700 -15.94 -14.84 42.99
CA SER A 700 -15.96 -15.52 44.30
C SER A 700 -14.92 -14.96 45.28
N ASP A 701 -13.89 -14.25 44.80
CA ASP A 701 -12.85 -13.65 45.63
C ASP A 701 -13.24 -12.25 46.16
N ILE A 702 -14.42 -11.75 45.77
CA ILE A 702 -14.93 -10.44 46.15
C ILE A 702 -15.83 -10.56 47.37
N THR A 703 -15.51 -9.83 48.43
CA THR A 703 -16.39 -9.72 49.59
C THR A 703 -17.26 -8.47 49.46
N ILE A 704 -18.57 -8.66 49.27
CA ILE A 704 -19.55 -7.57 49.17
C ILE A 704 -20.37 -7.50 50.46
N GLU A 705 -20.24 -6.38 51.16
CA GLU A 705 -21.11 -6.03 52.28
C GLU A 705 -22.43 -5.46 51.75
N LYS A 706 -23.54 -6.08 52.18
CA LYS A 706 -24.87 -5.71 51.71
C LYS A 706 -25.25 -4.31 52.23
N ILE A 707 -25.73 -3.46 51.33
CA ILE A 707 -26.21 -2.12 51.69
C ILE A 707 -27.55 -2.21 52.42
N ILE A 708 -28.46 -3.04 51.86
CA ILE A 708 -29.84 -3.16 52.31
C ILE A 708 -30.03 -4.39 53.21
N PRO A 709 -30.89 -4.30 54.25
CA PRO A 709 -31.24 -5.45 55.07
C PRO A 709 -32.03 -6.53 54.30
N ALA A 710 -32.04 -7.76 54.82
CA ALA A 710 -32.59 -8.93 54.13
C ALA A 710 -34.10 -8.84 53.82
N ASN A 711 -34.89 -8.12 54.62
CA ASN A 711 -36.32 -7.89 54.34
C ASN A 711 -36.53 -7.02 53.09
N CYS A 712 -35.65 -6.03 52.86
CA CYS A 712 -35.70 -5.19 51.66
C CYS A 712 -35.25 -5.98 50.42
N GLU A 713 -34.18 -6.76 50.54
CA GLU A 713 -33.65 -7.57 49.43
C GLU A 713 -34.68 -8.59 48.93
N ASN A 714 -35.36 -9.28 49.85
CA ASN A 714 -36.32 -10.34 49.57
C ASN A 714 -37.74 -9.84 49.22
N ALA A 715 -37.94 -8.53 49.04
CA ALA A 715 -39.23 -7.98 48.65
C ALA A 715 -39.70 -8.50 47.27
N ASN A 716 -40.99 -8.81 47.11
CA ASN A 716 -41.49 -9.48 45.91
C ASN A 716 -41.68 -8.55 44.70
N SER A 717 -41.76 -7.24 44.94
CA SER A 717 -41.92 -6.20 43.92
C SER A 717 -41.18 -4.92 44.30
N VAL A 718 -40.98 -4.03 43.32
CA VAL A 718 -40.36 -2.72 43.55
C VAL A 718 -41.17 -1.86 44.52
N ASP A 719 -42.51 -1.92 44.48
CA ASP A 719 -43.35 -1.17 45.40
C ASP A 719 -43.19 -1.71 46.84
N SER A 720 -43.24 -3.03 47.02
CA SER A 720 -42.99 -3.66 48.32
C SER A 720 -41.56 -3.40 48.84
N PHE A 721 -40.59 -3.23 47.94
CA PHE A 721 -39.22 -2.86 48.30
C PHE A 721 -39.16 -1.45 48.90
N PHE A 722 -39.87 -0.48 48.33
CA PHE A 722 -39.94 0.87 48.92
C PHE A 722 -40.67 0.88 50.27
N GLU A 723 -41.71 0.05 50.45
CA GLU A 723 -42.39 -0.12 51.74
C GLU A 723 -41.44 -0.73 52.80
N GLU A 724 -40.69 -1.77 52.45
CA GLU A 724 -39.72 -2.40 53.36
C GLU A 724 -38.51 -1.48 53.66
N LEU A 725 -38.08 -0.66 52.70
CA LEU A 725 -37.07 0.37 52.91
C LEU A 725 -37.52 1.40 53.95
N ASP A 726 -38.78 1.83 53.87
CA ASP A 726 -39.35 2.81 54.80
C ASP A 726 -39.44 2.23 56.22
N LYS A 727 -39.91 0.97 56.36
CA LYS A 727 -39.89 0.24 57.65
C LYS A 727 -38.48 0.09 58.23
N SER A 728 -37.48 0.00 57.36
CA SER A 728 -36.07 -0.15 57.73
C SER A 728 -35.34 1.20 57.85
N ASN A 729 -36.02 2.34 57.76
CA ASN A 729 -35.37 3.66 57.74
C ASN A 729 -34.53 3.94 58.99
N ALA A 730 -34.95 3.44 60.16
CA ALA A 730 -34.19 3.56 61.40
C ALA A 730 -32.77 2.94 61.31
N TYR A 731 -32.59 1.85 60.55
CA TYR A 731 -31.27 1.26 60.30
C TYR A 731 -30.37 2.23 59.54
N PHE A 732 -30.87 2.86 58.48
CA PHE A 732 -30.10 3.80 57.67
C PHE A 732 -29.85 5.13 58.37
N GLU A 733 -30.83 5.63 59.14
CA GLU A 733 -30.68 6.84 59.94
C GLU A 733 -29.57 6.70 60.98
N ASN A 734 -29.49 5.55 61.65
CA ASN A 734 -28.40 5.29 62.59
C ASN A 734 -27.03 5.39 61.91
N LEU A 735 -26.87 4.82 60.70
CA LEU A 735 -25.61 4.87 59.96
C LEU A 735 -25.20 6.31 59.60
N VAL A 736 -26.13 7.14 59.10
CA VAL A 736 -25.81 8.51 58.68
C VAL A 736 -25.62 9.45 59.86
N ASN A 737 -26.38 9.27 60.93
CA ASN A 737 -26.25 10.06 62.15
C ASN A 737 -24.92 9.76 62.85
N GLU A 738 -24.51 8.49 62.94
CA GLU A 738 -23.22 8.10 63.51
C GLU A 738 -22.06 8.70 62.71
N ALA A 739 -22.09 8.60 61.38
CA ALA A 739 -21.07 9.19 60.52
C ALA A 739 -20.98 10.71 60.72
N HIS A 740 -22.13 11.39 60.74
CA HIS A 740 -22.18 12.85 60.89
C HIS A 740 -21.71 13.33 62.27
N GLN A 741 -22.08 12.63 63.36
CA GLN A 741 -21.60 12.93 64.71
C GLN A 741 -20.07 12.86 64.83
N ASN A 742 -19.46 11.95 64.08
CA ASN A 742 -18.01 11.78 64.02
C ASN A 742 -17.30 12.72 63.01
N GLY A 743 -18.02 13.66 62.39
CA GLY A 743 -17.47 14.55 61.35
C GLY A 743 -17.06 13.81 60.06
N LYS A 744 -17.67 12.65 59.80
CA LYS A 744 -17.42 11.77 58.65
C LYS A 744 -18.61 11.75 57.69
N LYS A 745 -18.38 11.24 56.49
CA LYS A 745 -19.42 11.01 55.46
C LYS A 745 -19.46 9.54 55.07
N LEU A 746 -20.64 9.04 54.73
CA LEU A 746 -20.82 7.68 54.22
C LEU A 746 -20.47 7.62 52.74
N ARG A 747 -19.65 6.64 52.35
CA ARG A 747 -19.27 6.36 50.97
C ARG A 747 -19.31 4.87 50.71
N TYR A 748 -19.86 4.46 49.57
CA TYR A 748 -19.81 3.08 49.14
C TYR A 748 -18.51 2.86 48.35
N ILE A 749 -17.55 2.19 48.99
CA ILE A 749 -16.17 2.07 48.50
C ILE A 749 -15.88 0.63 48.13
N ALA A 750 -15.32 0.43 46.94
CA ALA A 750 -14.56 -0.77 46.61
C ALA A 750 -13.08 -0.53 46.91
N ALA A 751 -12.47 -1.44 47.67
CA ALA A 751 -11.08 -1.40 48.03
C ALA A 751 -10.40 -2.73 47.67
N LEU A 752 -9.31 -2.64 46.92
CA LEU A 752 -8.35 -3.72 46.70
C LEU A 752 -7.11 -3.43 47.55
N GLU A 753 -6.84 -4.27 48.54
CA GLU A 753 -5.69 -4.16 49.42
C GLU A 753 -5.21 -5.57 49.80
N ASN A 754 -3.89 -5.80 49.85
CA ASN A 754 -3.32 -7.12 50.12
C ASN A 754 -3.91 -8.24 49.23
N ASN A 755 -4.13 -7.92 47.95
CA ASN A 755 -4.76 -8.80 46.94
C ASN A 755 -6.18 -9.27 47.26
N LYS A 756 -6.89 -8.61 48.19
CA LYS A 756 -8.28 -8.91 48.54
C LYS A 756 -9.18 -7.74 48.17
N ILE A 757 -10.33 -8.05 47.60
CA ILE A 757 -11.34 -7.05 47.23
C ILE A 757 -12.42 -7.04 48.32
N THR A 758 -12.67 -5.86 48.89
CA THR A 758 -13.80 -5.61 49.78
C THR A 758 -14.63 -4.46 49.25
N ILE A 759 -15.95 -4.60 49.31
CA ILE A 759 -16.90 -3.59 48.85
C ILE A 759 -17.91 -3.37 49.96
N GLY A 760 -18.15 -2.12 50.34
CA GLY A 760 -19.09 -1.83 51.42
C GLY A 760 -19.23 -0.35 51.72
N LEU A 761 -20.15 -0.05 52.64
CA LEU A 761 -20.35 1.30 53.13
C LEU A 761 -19.27 1.65 54.16
N ARG A 762 -18.59 2.77 53.97
CA ARG A 762 -17.47 3.20 54.81
C ARG A 762 -17.68 4.65 55.26
N GLN A 763 -17.27 4.95 56.48
CA GLN A 763 -17.22 6.33 57.00
C GLN A 763 -15.85 6.94 56.65
N VAL A 764 -15.84 8.01 55.86
CA VAL A 764 -14.62 8.73 55.48
C VAL A 764 -14.56 10.10 56.15
N ASP A 765 -13.39 10.51 56.62
CA ASP A 765 -13.16 11.84 57.20
C ASP A 765 -12.65 12.85 56.16
N SER A 766 -12.52 14.11 56.57
CA SER A 766 -12.13 15.23 55.70
C SER A 766 -10.77 15.12 55.01
N SER A 767 -9.87 14.26 55.51
CA SER A 767 -8.57 14.01 54.89
C SER A 767 -8.62 13.00 53.76
N HIS A 768 -9.68 12.18 53.71
CA HIS A 768 -9.83 11.13 52.71
C HIS A 768 -10.22 11.72 51.34
N PRO A 769 -9.64 11.25 50.21
CA PRO A 769 -9.95 11.75 48.86
C PRO A 769 -11.45 11.73 48.49
N PHE A 770 -12.21 10.82 49.08
CA PHE A 770 -13.64 10.62 48.79
C PHE A 770 -14.58 11.48 49.65
N TYR A 771 -14.06 12.31 50.55
CA TYR A 771 -14.89 13.17 51.40
C TYR A 771 -15.57 14.30 50.62
N GLN A 772 -14.82 14.97 49.74
CA GLN A 772 -15.29 16.10 48.91
C GLN A 772 -15.90 15.63 47.57
N MET A 773 -16.78 14.65 47.65
CA MET A 773 -17.59 14.19 46.51
C MET A 773 -18.95 14.90 46.48
N ASP A 774 -19.46 15.13 45.28
CA ASP A 774 -20.77 15.71 45.02
C ASP A 774 -21.42 15.01 43.82
N GLY A 775 -22.74 15.13 43.70
CA GLY A 775 -23.50 14.59 42.58
C GLY A 775 -23.29 13.08 42.37
N ALA A 776 -23.13 12.68 41.11
CA ALA A 776 -22.95 11.30 40.67
C ALA A 776 -21.50 11.03 40.19
N ASP A 777 -20.52 11.68 40.83
CA ASP A 777 -19.11 11.54 40.47
C ASP A 777 -18.59 10.12 40.76
N ASN A 778 -17.76 9.61 39.86
CA ASN A 778 -16.86 8.49 40.14
C ASN A 778 -15.51 9.04 40.60
N VAL A 779 -14.91 8.40 41.59
CA VAL A 779 -13.56 8.72 42.07
C VAL A 779 -12.78 7.44 42.28
N ILE A 780 -11.55 7.41 41.76
CA ILE A 780 -10.62 6.31 41.92
C ILE A 780 -9.33 6.86 42.50
N ALA A 781 -8.79 6.20 43.51
CA ALA A 781 -7.50 6.52 44.12
C ALA A 781 -6.55 5.34 43.97
N PHE A 782 -5.37 5.60 43.41
CA PHE A 782 -4.28 4.64 43.31
C PHE A 782 -3.20 4.98 44.33
N THR A 783 -2.99 4.09 45.30
CA THR A 783 -1.83 4.13 46.20
C THR A 783 -0.80 3.15 45.68
N THR A 784 0.38 3.66 45.34
CA THR A 784 1.48 2.88 44.79
C THR A 784 2.76 3.15 45.57
N LYS A 785 3.83 2.40 45.27
CA LYS A 785 5.15 2.67 45.84
C LYS A 785 5.66 4.10 45.56
N ARG A 786 5.24 4.72 44.46
CA ARG A 786 5.60 6.12 44.11
C ARG A 786 4.56 7.13 44.60
N TYR A 787 3.31 6.73 44.72
CA TYR A 787 2.19 7.53 45.21
C TYR A 787 1.73 7.03 46.59
N HIS A 788 2.67 6.84 47.53
CA HIS A 788 2.39 6.25 48.85
C HIS A 788 1.72 7.26 49.78
N ASP A 789 2.37 8.40 50.03
CA ASP A 789 1.87 9.43 50.96
C ASP A 789 0.71 10.25 50.38
N ARG A 790 0.62 10.31 49.05
CA ARG A 790 -0.39 11.07 48.31
C ARG A 790 -0.87 10.22 47.14
N PRO A 791 -2.02 9.53 47.28
CA PRO A 791 -2.53 8.68 46.21
C PRO A 791 -2.86 9.50 44.96
N LEU A 792 -2.70 8.89 43.79
CA LEU A 792 -3.11 9.49 42.52
C LEU A 792 -4.63 9.36 42.40
N VAL A 793 -5.33 10.50 42.36
CA VAL A 793 -6.80 10.55 42.37
C VAL A 793 -7.33 10.98 41.00
N ILE A 794 -8.23 10.18 40.43
CA ILE A 794 -8.97 10.47 39.20
C ILE A 794 -10.43 10.67 39.58
N LYS A 795 -10.99 11.85 39.25
CA LYS A 795 -12.37 12.23 39.59
C LYS A 795 -13.09 12.84 38.39
N GLY A 796 -14.36 12.51 38.23
CA GLY A 796 -15.29 13.21 37.35
C GLY A 796 -16.62 12.47 37.19
N PRO A 797 -17.45 12.87 36.20
CA PRO A 797 -18.80 12.33 36.04
C PRO A 797 -18.80 10.82 35.84
N GLY A 798 -19.60 10.11 36.65
CA GLY A 798 -19.56 8.65 36.71
C GLY A 798 -20.42 7.90 35.68
N ALA A 799 -21.26 8.61 34.94
CA ALA A 799 -22.18 8.06 33.95
C ALA A 799 -22.54 9.11 32.88
N GLY A 800 -22.96 8.64 31.71
CA GLY A 800 -23.46 9.49 30.62
C GLY A 800 -23.06 9.00 29.23
N ALA A 801 -23.97 9.11 28.27
CA ALA A 801 -23.73 8.69 26.89
C ALA A 801 -22.58 9.46 26.23
N GLU A 802 -22.52 10.78 26.43
CA GLU A 802 -21.47 11.65 25.86
C GLU A 802 -20.07 11.29 26.34
N VAL A 803 -19.88 11.15 27.65
CA VAL A 803 -18.57 10.82 28.23
C VAL A 803 -18.13 9.40 27.90
N THR A 804 -19.07 8.44 27.86
CA THR A 804 -18.77 7.05 27.49
C THR A 804 -18.42 6.96 26.01
N ALA A 805 -19.21 7.56 25.12
CA ALA A 805 -18.90 7.59 23.69
C ALA A 805 -17.56 8.28 23.40
N SER A 806 -17.23 9.33 24.16
CA SER A 806 -15.95 10.04 24.05
C SER A 806 -14.76 9.13 24.41
N GLY A 807 -14.88 8.30 25.45
CA GLY A 807 -13.84 7.34 25.79
C GLY A 807 -13.67 6.24 24.72
N VAL A 808 -14.78 5.72 24.17
CA VAL A 808 -14.73 4.77 23.04
C VAL A 808 -14.09 5.40 21.81
N PHE A 809 -14.41 6.67 21.54
CA PHE A 809 -13.82 7.44 20.46
C PHE A 809 -12.31 7.62 20.67
N ALA A 810 -11.88 7.99 21.88
CA ALA A 810 -10.46 8.12 22.22
C ALA A 810 -9.70 6.81 21.98
N ASP A 811 -10.27 5.68 22.38
CA ASP A 811 -9.71 4.34 22.12
C ASP A 811 -9.59 4.08 20.61
N ILE A 812 -10.63 4.33 19.81
CA ILE A 812 -10.59 4.16 18.34
C ILE A 812 -9.47 5.02 17.73
N VAL A 813 -9.34 6.29 18.14
CA VAL A 813 -8.31 7.20 17.60
C VAL A 813 -6.90 6.77 18.00
N SER A 814 -6.72 6.22 19.20
CA SER A 814 -5.41 5.75 19.68
C SER A 814 -4.83 4.65 18.78
N LEU A 815 -5.70 3.80 18.20
CA LEU A 815 -5.31 2.78 17.22
C LEU A 815 -4.71 3.37 15.95
N GLY A 816 -5.16 4.56 15.55
CA GLY A 816 -4.63 5.29 14.41
C GLY A 816 -3.25 5.91 14.64
N ASN A 817 -2.87 6.15 15.89
CA ASN A 817 -1.62 6.83 16.26
C ASN A 817 -0.44 5.86 16.47
N LEU A 818 -0.71 4.58 16.75
CA LEU A 818 0.26 3.57 17.20
C LEU A 818 0.93 2.76 16.08
N ALA A 819 0.83 3.19 14.82
CA ALA A 819 1.31 2.45 13.65
C ALA A 819 2.55 3.07 12.99
#